data_AF-A0A3S9V792-F1
#
_entry.id   AF-A0A3S9V792-F1
#
_cell.length_a   1.000
_cell.length_b   1.000
_cell.length_c   1.000
_cell.angle_alpha   90.00
_cell.angle_beta   90.00
_cell.angle_gamma   90.00
#
_symmetry.space_group_name_H-M   'P 1'
#
loop_
_entity.id
_entity.type
_entity.pdbx_description
1 polymer ?
#
loop_
_entity_poly.entity_id
_entity_poly.type
_entity_poly.pdbx_seq_one_letter_code
_entity_poly.pdbx_strand_id
1 'polypeptide(L)'
;MFLDLGSTYKLTVPAVTLKPGSAMDLVLQTSFGGNNSLLTLDSGQTVRFSAGSNRIKAAESSDWKSIAAAVKKLQGTADRPVAYAVEQSGGTVYQIYTGPYASAAEAKKAVSRVSGSLSGVISGQAPSVKGGYYYSAGVLGSKSEAEALRKSVSAAGVDAYLVLIGQQQYTVWAGGAASESELSAVRGSLPQASWSQVDDSEPGVIVQQDVTLNLNSPSPVDHYELRGTDSKLIVNGDDMLATQVVERSGRNYRGSFEISQLNGQLALVNELPLEKYLYSVVSGEVPASWPQESLKAQAVAARSYALYSASTNRFKVAGLIDTTLSQVYNGVDNEKDSIIEAVNSTAGEVIKSNGKIVEAIFSSNSGGVSADSSEVWGSVNPTFSSVNSEWDKAAQAALKSWYYVLLSNGKTGYVREDNTELIGGTTAAGLKKLSVTTNSVAVRPLPQIQSDVDPVAKLNPGDEAIVLDKVDESSTYAWIRGPFTSDQLVKSLSGKTSTPAPSSIYNMEVTQRGPSGRVTQIKANGQNLDVKYPDAFRSALGSLPSTLFDIKATGRYTVLGASGATTSGTAASGTSVLTASGQKTWSGGNMVVMDGDGVARVVDQSNQFLFVGRGNGHGLGLSQWGAKGMADAGYDYQKILQHYYQNVTIVKE
;
A
#
# COMPACT_ATOMS: atom_id res chain seq x y z
N MET A 1 6.72 -8.91 6.34
CA MET A 1 5.89 -9.13 7.54
C MET A 1 4.59 -9.89 7.20
N PHE A 2 4.18 -10.89 7.99
CA PHE A 2 3.04 -11.76 7.69
C PHE A 2 2.11 -12.07 8.89
N LEU A 3 1.57 -11.04 9.55
CA LEU A 3 0.71 -11.19 10.71
C LEU A 3 -0.53 -10.28 10.67
N ASP A 4 -1.45 -10.46 11.62
CA ASP A 4 -2.66 -9.65 11.82
C ASP A 4 -2.52 -8.78 13.08
N LEU A 5 -2.42 -7.46 12.89
CA LEU A 5 -2.43 -6.41 13.93
C LEU A 5 -3.75 -5.63 13.92
N GLY A 6 -4.83 -6.22 13.43
CA GLY A 6 -6.15 -5.60 13.32
C GLY A 6 -6.15 -4.46 12.31
N SER A 7 -6.59 -3.27 12.74
CA SER A 7 -6.65 -2.07 11.88
C SER A 7 -5.28 -1.53 11.49
N THR A 8 -4.21 -1.97 12.15
CA THR A 8 -2.85 -1.48 11.89
C THR A 8 -2.24 -2.10 10.64
N TYR A 9 -2.39 -3.43 10.49
CA TYR A 9 -1.81 -4.20 9.39
C TYR A 9 -2.45 -5.59 9.37
N LYS A 10 -2.77 -6.13 8.19
CA LYS A 10 -3.34 -7.47 8.06
C LYS A 10 -2.89 -8.15 6.77
N LEU A 11 -1.97 -9.10 6.88
CA LEU A 11 -1.62 -10.04 5.83
C LEU A 11 -1.02 -11.27 6.46
N THR A 12 -1.69 -12.41 6.39
CA THR A 12 -1.22 -13.67 6.98
C THR A 12 -0.94 -14.72 5.91
N VAL A 13 0.05 -15.56 6.17
CA VAL A 13 0.34 -16.78 5.40
C VAL A 13 0.64 -17.91 6.37
N PRO A 14 0.34 -19.17 6.01
CA PRO A 14 0.59 -20.31 6.89
C PRO A 14 2.09 -20.64 6.99
N ALA A 15 2.86 -20.31 5.96
CA ALA A 15 4.30 -20.48 5.86
C ALA A 15 4.87 -19.49 4.84
N VAL A 16 6.16 -19.19 4.96
CA VAL A 16 6.94 -18.40 4.00
C VAL A 16 7.98 -19.27 3.33
N THR A 17 8.33 -18.93 2.10
CA THR A 17 9.30 -19.66 1.28
C THR A 17 10.46 -18.72 0.95
N LEU A 18 11.66 -19.12 1.37
CA LEU A 18 12.90 -18.42 1.06
C LEU A 18 13.70 -19.22 0.04
N LYS A 19 14.38 -18.50 -0.85
CA LYS A 19 15.46 -19.06 -1.68
C LYS A 19 16.73 -18.24 -1.48
N PRO A 20 17.69 -18.74 -0.67
CA PRO A 20 18.94 -18.04 -0.41
C PRO A 20 19.72 -17.78 -1.69
N GLY A 21 20.27 -16.57 -1.84
CA GLY A 21 21.20 -16.26 -2.94
C GLY A 21 22.58 -16.88 -2.74
N SER A 22 22.98 -17.06 -1.49
CA SER A 22 24.23 -17.70 -1.04
C SER A 22 23.93 -18.85 -0.07
N ALA A 23 24.96 -19.61 0.33
CA ALA A 23 24.82 -20.44 1.52
C ALA A 23 24.51 -19.55 2.74
N MET A 24 23.61 -19.97 3.62
CA MET A 24 23.14 -19.18 4.77
C MET A 24 22.99 -20.06 6.01
N ASP A 25 23.52 -19.60 7.13
CA ASP A 25 23.36 -20.32 8.40
C ASP A 25 21.98 -20.07 9.01
N LEU A 26 21.37 -21.16 9.48
CA LEU A 26 20.13 -21.15 10.22
C LEU A 26 20.44 -21.20 11.72
N VAL A 27 20.05 -20.16 12.45
CA VAL A 27 20.38 -19.99 13.87
C VAL A 27 19.10 -19.88 14.70
N LEU A 28 18.96 -20.72 15.72
CA LEU A 28 17.92 -20.59 16.74
C LEU A 28 18.41 -19.66 17.85
N GLN A 29 17.73 -18.54 18.02
CA GLN A 29 17.93 -17.62 19.15
C GLN A 29 16.84 -17.83 20.19
N THR A 30 17.24 -17.97 21.45
CA THR A 30 16.32 -18.15 22.59
C THR A 30 16.35 -16.94 23.51
N SER A 31 15.26 -16.74 24.29
CA SER A 31 15.09 -15.62 25.22
C SER A 31 16.14 -15.53 26.33
N PHE A 32 16.90 -16.62 26.60
CA PHE A 32 18.01 -16.65 27.55
C PHE A 32 19.38 -16.31 26.93
N GLY A 33 19.40 -15.83 25.68
CA GLY A 33 20.64 -15.39 25.00
C GLY A 33 21.43 -16.52 24.33
N GLY A 34 20.84 -17.70 24.14
CA GLY A 34 21.47 -18.79 23.40
C GLY A 34 21.34 -18.59 21.89
N ASN A 35 22.47 -18.48 21.17
CA ASN A 35 22.53 -18.49 19.71
C ASN A 35 23.02 -19.85 19.23
N ASN A 36 22.10 -20.76 18.93
CA ASN A 36 22.43 -22.12 18.52
C ASN A 36 22.39 -22.21 16.99
N SER A 37 23.56 -22.36 16.35
CA SER A 37 23.61 -22.75 14.95
C SER A 37 22.93 -24.11 14.80
N LEU A 38 22.06 -24.27 13.80
CA LEU A 38 21.33 -25.50 13.54
C LEU A 38 21.93 -26.24 12.35
N LEU A 39 22.00 -25.56 11.20
CA LEU A 39 22.45 -26.07 9.91
C LEU A 39 22.76 -24.92 8.95
N THR A 40 23.35 -25.26 7.81
CA THR A 40 23.57 -24.33 6.70
C THR A 40 22.62 -24.70 5.56
N LEU A 41 21.94 -23.70 5.02
CA LEU A 41 21.09 -23.78 3.83
C LEU A 41 21.94 -23.53 2.59
N ASP A 42 21.69 -24.26 1.51
CA ASP A 42 22.44 -24.11 0.27
C ASP A 42 21.93 -22.93 -0.58
N SER A 43 22.83 -22.35 -1.39
CA SER A 43 22.45 -21.36 -2.40
C SER A 43 21.42 -21.94 -3.38
N GLY A 44 20.36 -21.18 -3.64
CA GLY A 44 19.24 -21.57 -4.50
C GLY A 44 18.29 -22.61 -3.90
N GLN A 45 18.57 -23.13 -2.70
CA GLN A 45 17.69 -24.09 -2.03
C GLN A 45 16.32 -23.46 -1.79
N THR A 46 15.26 -24.17 -2.17
CA THR A 46 13.90 -23.77 -1.80
C THR A 46 13.59 -24.35 -0.43
N VAL A 47 13.40 -23.47 0.56
CA VAL A 47 13.14 -23.85 1.95
C VAL A 47 11.92 -23.09 2.46
N ARG A 48 11.14 -23.72 3.35
CA ARG A 48 9.95 -23.12 3.94
C ARG A 48 10.08 -22.96 5.45
N PHE A 49 9.40 -21.95 5.96
CA PHE A 49 9.37 -21.61 7.37
C PHE A 49 7.96 -21.33 7.84
N SER A 50 7.63 -21.79 9.04
CA SER A 50 6.41 -21.41 9.75
C SER A 50 6.73 -21.21 11.23
N ALA A 51 5.77 -20.61 11.94
CA ALA A 51 5.84 -20.41 13.39
C ALA A 51 4.41 -20.39 13.94
N GLY A 52 4.24 -20.73 15.22
CA GLY A 52 2.95 -20.71 15.90
C GLY A 52 2.47 -22.10 16.31
N SER A 53 1.76 -22.19 17.44
CA SER A 53 1.49 -23.47 18.13
C SER A 53 0.17 -24.14 17.81
N ASN A 54 -0.88 -23.36 17.54
CA ASN A 54 -2.22 -23.90 17.36
C ASN A 54 -2.53 -24.09 15.87
N ARG A 55 -2.86 -25.32 15.49
CA ARG A 55 -3.18 -25.70 14.11
C ARG A 55 -4.28 -26.76 14.09
N ILE A 56 -4.79 -27.07 12.91
CA ILE A 56 -5.74 -28.16 12.72
C ILE A 56 -5.11 -29.20 11.81
N LYS A 57 -5.02 -30.45 12.24
CA LYS A 57 -4.79 -31.58 11.33
C LYS A 57 -6.09 -31.83 10.60
N ALA A 58 -6.16 -31.37 9.36
CA ALA A 58 -7.39 -31.34 8.56
C ALA A 58 -7.73 -32.71 7.99
N ALA A 59 -6.72 -33.42 7.47
CA ALA A 59 -6.84 -34.76 6.92
C ALA A 59 -5.45 -35.39 6.72
N GLU A 60 -5.40 -36.70 6.53
CA GLU A 60 -4.20 -37.42 6.07
C GLU A 60 -4.54 -38.57 5.11
N SER A 61 -3.65 -38.90 4.19
CA SER A 61 -3.83 -40.00 3.23
C SER A 61 -2.51 -40.37 2.56
N SER A 62 -2.36 -41.62 2.14
CA SER A 62 -1.28 -42.03 1.22
C SER A 62 -1.61 -41.73 -0.25
N ASP A 63 -2.87 -41.40 -0.58
CA ASP A 63 -3.26 -40.97 -1.93
C ASP A 63 -3.01 -39.48 -2.15
N TRP A 64 -1.97 -39.17 -2.93
CA TRP A 64 -1.63 -37.81 -3.32
C TRP A 64 -2.77 -37.08 -4.05
N LYS A 65 -3.58 -37.77 -4.87
CA LYS A 65 -4.63 -37.08 -5.64
C LYS A 65 -5.70 -36.50 -4.73
N SER A 66 -6.12 -37.26 -3.72
CA SER A 66 -7.04 -36.78 -2.68
C SER A 66 -6.45 -35.61 -1.89
N ILE A 67 -5.16 -35.67 -1.56
CA ILE A 67 -4.45 -34.63 -0.82
C ILE A 67 -4.33 -33.34 -1.64
N ALA A 68 -3.89 -33.43 -2.89
CA ALA A 68 -3.77 -32.29 -3.79
C ALA A 68 -5.14 -31.61 -4.03
N ALA A 69 -6.21 -32.39 -4.16
CA ALA A 69 -7.57 -31.87 -4.27
C ALA A 69 -8.03 -31.15 -2.99
N ALA A 70 -7.70 -31.69 -1.81
CA ALA A 70 -8.04 -31.09 -0.53
C ALA A 70 -7.27 -29.79 -0.29
N VAL A 71 -5.96 -29.78 -0.57
CA VAL A 71 -5.11 -28.58 -0.52
C VAL A 71 -5.66 -27.50 -1.45
N LYS A 72 -5.99 -27.84 -2.70
CA LYS A 72 -6.57 -26.89 -3.67
C LYS A 72 -7.87 -26.26 -3.17
N LYS A 73 -8.75 -27.03 -2.52
CA LYS A 73 -9.99 -26.48 -1.94
C LYS A 73 -9.70 -25.48 -0.81
N LEU A 74 -8.78 -25.80 0.09
CA LEU A 74 -8.46 -24.96 1.25
C LEU A 74 -7.70 -23.68 0.89
N GLN A 75 -6.87 -23.69 -0.17
CA GLN A 75 -6.08 -22.52 -0.62
C GLN A 75 -6.93 -21.26 -0.87
N GLY A 76 -8.17 -21.41 -1.33
CA GLY A 76 -9.10 -20.31 -1.58
C GLY A 76 -9.85 -19.80 -0.34
N THR A 77 -9.61 -20.39 0.83
CA THR A 77 -10.33 -20.08 2.07
C THR A 77 -9.49 -19.23 3.03
N ALA A 78 -10.09 -18.83 4.15
CA ALA A 78 -9.35 -18.21 5.25
C ALA A 78 -8.43 -19.22 5.98
N ASP A 79 -8.68 -20.52 5.84
CA ASP A 79 -7.97 -21.62 6.52
C ASP A 79 -6.94 -22.24 5.56
N ARG A 80 -6.01 -21.40 5.07
CA ARG A 80 -5.00 -21.80 4.06
C ARG A 80 -4.15 -22.98 4.56
N PRO A 81 -3.90 -23.99 3.72
CA PRO A 81 -3.27 -25.24 4.15
C PRO A 81 -1.75 -25.24 3.97
N VAL A 82 -1.10 -26.13 4.71
CA VAL A 82 0.21 -26.71 4.41
C VAL A 82 0.06 -28.23 4.40
N ALA A 83 0.69 -28.91 3.45
CA ALA A 83 0.73 -30.37 3.39
C ALA A 83 2.15 -30.87 3.60
N TYR A 84 2.31 -31.87 4.47
CA TYR A 84 3.58 -32.52 4.77
C TYR A 84 3.59 -33.96 4.30
N ALA A 85 4.69 -34.41 3.71
CA ALA A 85 5.00 -35.82 3.48
C ALA A 85 5.66 -36.40 4.73
N VAL A 86 5.07 -37.46 5.29
CA VAL A 86 5.57 -38.12 6.50
C VAL A 86 5.85 -39.58 6.18
N GLU A 87 7.13 -39.96 6.22
CA GLU A 87 7.55 -41.34 6.04
C GLU A 87 7.09 -42.20 7.22
N GLN A 88 6.32 -43.26 6.97
CA GLN A 88 5.91 -44.23 7.98
C GLN A 88 6.40 -45.63 7.60
N SER A 89 6.30 -46.61 8.51
CA SER A 89 6.70 -47.99 8.24
C SER A 89 5.97 -48.62 7.04
N GLY A 90 4.76 -48.13 6.72
CA GLY A 90 3.94 -48.56 5.58
C GLY A 90 4.07 -47.69 4.32
N GLY A 91 5.01 -46.75 4.28
CA GLY A 91 5.21 -45.80 3.18
C GLY A 91 4.87 -44.35 3.55
N THR A 92 4.90 -43.46 2.58
CA THR A 92 4.62 -42.03 2.77
C THR A 92 3.14 -41.79 3.02
N VAL A 93 2.83 -41.07 4.11
CA VAL A 93 1.50 -40.52 4.40
C VAL A 93 1.58 -39.01 4.30
N TYR A 94 0.67 -38.39 3.56
CA TYR A 94 0.59 -36.95 3.47
C TYR A 94 -0.42 -36.41 4.48
N GLN A 95 -0.04 -35.38 5.23
CA GLN A 95 -0.85 -34.78 6.27
C GLN A 95 -1.12 -33.31 5.94
N ILE A 96 -2.38 -32.89 6.00
CA ILE A 96 -2.80 -31.51 5.73
C ILE A 96 -3.03 -30.81 7.05
N TYR A 97 -2.42 -29.65 7.21
CA TYR A 97 -2.59 -28.75 8.34
C TYR A 97 -3.14 -27.40 7.90
N THR A 98 -3.99 -26.78 8.71
CA THR A 98 -4.39 -25.37 8.56
C THR A 98 -4.01 -24.57 9.80
N GLY A 99 -3.77 -23.27 9.62
CA GLY A 99 -3.24 -22.38 10.66
C GLY A 99 -1.93 -21.71 10.20
N PRO A 100 -1.17 -21.10 11.13
CA PRO A 100 -1.38 -21.09 12.57
C PRO A 100 -2.58 -20.23 13.01
N TYR A 101 -3.21 -20.61 14.12
CA TYR A 101 -4.30 -19.87 14.79
C TYR A 101 -3.76 -19.20 16.07
N ALA A 102 -4.35 -18.07 16.49
CA ALA A 102 -3.84 -17.34 17.64
C ALA A 102 -4.07 -18.07 18.98
N SER A 103 -5.05 -19.00 19.02
CA SER A 103 -5.31 -19.84 20.20
C SER A 103 -6.00 -21.15 19.82
N ALA A 104 -5.98 -22.11 20.75
CA ALA A 104 -6.74 -23.35 20.64
C ALA A 104 -8.26 -23.09 20.47
N ALA A 105 -8.79 -22.02 21.07
CA ALA A 105 -10.20 -21.65 20.93
C ALA A 105 -10.55 -21.19 19.51
N GLU A 106 -9.65 -20.45 18.86
CA GLU A 106 -9.81 -20.07 17.45
C GLU A 106 -9.69 -21.28 16.52
N ALA A 107 -8.72 -22.17 16.77
CA ALA A 107 -8.60 -23.42 16.02
C ALA A 107 -9.89 -24.25 16.16
N LYS A 108 -10.45 -24.40 17.37
CA LYS A 108 -11.73 -25.11 17.59
C LYS A 108 -12.88 -24.52 16.77
N LYS A 109 -12.97 -23.19 16.66
CA LYS A 109 -13.99 -22.53 15.81
C LYS A 109 -13.79 -22.80 14.32
N ALA A 110 -12.54 -22.96 13.88
CA ALA A 110 -12.19 -23.21 12.49
C ALA A 110 -12.43 -24.67 12.05
N VAL A 111 -12.46 -25.65 12.97
CA VAL A 111 -12.70 -27.09 12.67
C VAL A 111 -13.92 -27.30 11.77
N SER A 112 -15.06 -26.70 12.09
CA SER A 112 -16.28 -26.86 11.30
C SER A 112 -16.16 -26.29 9.88
N ARG A 113 -15.43 -25.17 9.72
CA ARG A 113 -15.19 -24.56 8.40
C ARG A 113 -14.26 -25.41 7.55
N VAL A 114 -13.20 -25.93 8.15
CA VAL A 114 -12.23 -26.83 7.49
C VAL A 114 -12.93 -28.12 7.07
N SER A 115 -13.69 -28.74 7.98
CA SER A 115 -14.47 -29.95 7.68
C SER A 115 -15.47 -29.73 6.53
N GLY A 116 -16.23 -28.63 6.58
CA GLY A 116 -17.16 -28.27 5.51
C GLY A 116 -16.47 -28.08 4.16
N SER A 117 -15.30 -27.44 4.14
CA SER A 117 -14.51 -27.22 2.91
C SER A 117 -14.01 -28.52 2.29
N LEU A 118 -13.68 -29.51 3.12
CA LEU A 118 -13.17 -30.81 2.68
C LEU A 118 -14.24 -31.84 2.34
N SER A 119 -15.52 -31.52 2.59
CA SER A 119 -16.64 -32.38 2.23
C SER A 119 -16.57 -32.84 0.77
N GLY A 120 -16.68 -34.16 0.57
CA GLY A 120 -16.63 -34.81 -0.75
C GLY A 120 -15.24 -34.96 -1.38
N VAL A 121 -14.15 -34.57 -0.71
CA VAL A 121 -12.77 -34.85 -1.18
C VAL A 121 -12.10 -35.90 -0.31
N ILE A 122 -12.18 -35.73 1.01
CA ILE A 122 -11.68 -36.71 1.98
C ILE A 122 -12.84 -37.03 2.93
N SER A 123 -13.35 -38.25 2.85
CA SER A 123 -14.52 -38.70 3.61
C SER A 123 -14.11 -39.46 4.86
N GLY A 124 -14.86 -39.30 5.95
CA GLY A 124 -14.71 -40.10 7.17
C GLY A 124 -13.59 -39.67 8.12
N GLN A 125 -12.88 -38.57 7.84
CA GLN A 125 -11.89 -38.00 8.76
C GLN A 125 -12.45 -36.76 9.45
N ALA A 126 -12.21 -36.66 10.75
CA ALA A 126 -12.58 -35.51 11.55
C ALA A 126 -11.35 -34.61 11.76
N PRO A 127 -11.38 -33.35 11.30
CA PRO A 127 -10.30 -32.41 11.60
C PRO A 127 -10.12 -32.27 13.12
N SER A 128 -8.87 -32.29 13.58
CA SER A 128 -8.54 -32.23 15.00
C SER A 128 -7.62 -31.06 15.31
N VAL A 129 -7.84 -30.41 16.45
CA VAL A 129 -6.96 -29.34 16.92
C VAL A 129 -5.66 -29.96 17.42
N LYS A 130 -4.55 -29.35 17.03
CA LYS A 130 -3.21 -29.65 17.50
C LYS A 130 -2.62 -28.39 18.14
N GLY A 131 -1.85 -28.59 19.19
CA GLY A 131 -1.31 -27.50 20.00
C GLY A 131 0.13 -27.74 20.44
N GLY A 132 0.50 -27.03 21.49
CA GLY A 132 1.86 -26.90 21.99
C GLY A 132 2.40 -27.97 22.91
N TYR A 133 1.59 -28.95 23.30
CA TYR A 133 1.97 -29.88 24.35
C TYR A 133 2.56 -31.17 23.76
N TYR A 134 3.79 -31.50 24.17
CA TYR A 134 4.53 -32.67 23.70
C TYR A 134 5.24 -33.41 24.84
N TYR A 135 5.65 -34.64 24.55
CA TYR A 135 6.72 -35.33 25.28
C TYR A 135 8.01 -35.26 24.46
N SER A 136 9.11 -34.80 25.07
CA SER A 136 10.45 -34.78 24.49
C SER A 136 11.25 -36.01 24.91
N ALA A 137 11.96 -36.62 23.96
CA ALA A 137 12.84 -37.77 24.20
C ALA A 137 14.22 -37.39 24.78
N GLY A 138 14.49 -36.10 24.97
CA GLY A 138 15.83 -35.59 25.25
C GLY A 138 16.75 -35.61 24.02
N VAL A 139 18.01 -35.23 24.20
CA VAL A 139 18.99 -35.16 23.10
C VAL A 139 19.38 -36.57 22.64
N LEU A 140 19.33 -36.80 21.34
CA LEU A 140 19.69 -38.06 20.67
C LEU A 140 21.01 -37.89 19.91
N GLY A 141 21.75 -38.98 19.71
CA GLY A 141 23.11 -38.97 19.18
C GLY A 141 23.21 -38.74 17.67
N SER A 142 22.11 -38.87 16.91
CA SER A 142 22.10 -38.60 15.46
C SER A 142 20.70 -38.35 14.89
N LYS A 143 20.63 -37.75 13.69
CA LYS A 143 19.39 -37.61 12.91
C LYS A 143 18.72 -38.96 12.63
N SER A 144 19.51 -39.98 12.28
CA SER A 144 19.00 -41.32 11.96
C SER A 144 18.36 -42.00 13.18
N GLU A 145 18.94 -41.83 14.36
CA GLU A 145 18.38 -42.33 15.62
C GLU A 145 17.05 -41.64 15.94
N ALA A 146 17.01 -40.32 15.81
CA ALA A 146 15.79 -39.53 16.00
C ALA A 146 14.68 -39.91 15.01
N GLU A 147 15.02 -40.14 13.74
CA GLU A 147 14.04 -40.61 12.74
C GLU A 147 13.50 -42.01 13.05
N ALA A 148 14.35 -42.93 13.53
CA ALA A 148 13.93 -44.27 13.93
C ALA A 148 12.97 -44.22 15.13
N LEU A 149 13.29 -43.42 16.16
CA LEU A 149 12.39 -43.21 17.29
C LEU A 149 11.08 -42.54 16.87
N ARG A 150 11.14 -41.51 16.02
CA ARG A 150 9.94 -40.83 15.48
C ARG A 150 9.03 -41.82 14.75
N LYS A 151 9.58 -42.69 13.89
CA LYS A 151 8.82 -43.75 13.19
C LYS A 151 8.20 -44.74 14.17
N SER A 152 8.92 -45.13 15.22
CA SER A 152 8.40 -46.02 16.27
C SER A 152 7.21 -45.41 17.02
N VAL A 153 7.29 -44.12 17.37
CA VAL A 153 6.18 -43.40 18.01
C VAL A 153 4.98 -43.28 17.06
N SER A 154 5.20 -42.95 15.79
CA SER A 154 4.13 -42.91 14.79
C SER A 154 3.47 -44.27 14.56
N ALA A 155 4.24 -45.37 14.59
CA ALA A 155 3.69 -46.72 14.50
C ALA A 155 2.80 -47.10 15.71
N ALA A 156 3.00 -46.44 16.86
CA ALA A 156 2.12 -46.56 18.03
C ALA A 156 0.87 -45.66 17.97
N GLY A 157 0.64 -44.98 16.83
CA GLY A 157 -0.54 -44.12 16.63
C GLY A 157 -0.42 -42.73 17.26
N VAL A 158 0.78 -42.31 17.66
CA VAL A 158 1.03 -40.97 18.22
C VAL A 158 1.79 -40.12 17.21
N ASP A 159 1.32 -38.90 16.95
CA ASP A 159 2.03 -37.96 16.09
C ASP A 159 3.43 -37.68 16.69
N ALA A 160 4.46 -37.67 15.85
CA ALA A 160 5.85 -37.49 16.29
C ALA A 160 6.65 -36.68 15.29
N TYR A 161 7.51 -35.82 15.83
CA TYR A 161 8.23 -34.80 15.10
C TYR A 161 9.73 -34.90 15.38
N LEU A 162 10.54 -34.82 14.33
CA LEU A 162 11.97 -34.58 14.46
C LEU A 162 12.18 -33.11 14.80
N VAL A 163 12.93 -32.82 15.86
CA VAL A 163 13.17 -31.45 16.33
C VAL A 163 14.66 -31.17 16.40
N LEU A 164 15.07 -30.06 15.80
CA LEU A 164 16.41 -29.48 15.93
C LEU A 164 16.43 -28.53 17.13
N ILE A 165 17.43 -28.70 17.98
CA ILE A 165 17.66 -27.86 19.17
C ILE A 165 19.08 -27.26 19.22
N GLY A 166 19.96 -27.71 18.32
CA GLY A 166 21.32 -27.23 18.14
C GLY A 166 22.02 -27.94 16.99
N GLN A 167 23.29 -27.59 16.74
CA GLN A 167 24.05 -28.14 15.62
C GLN A 167 24.26 -29.63 15.80
N GLN A 168 23.71 -30.44 14.89
CA GLN A 168 23.68 -31.91 15.00
C GLN A 168 23.03 -32.44 16.30
N GLN A 169 22.22 -31.61 16.99
CA GLN A 169 21.48 -32.00 18.18
C GLN A 169 20.00 -32.18 17.82
N TYR A 170 19.56 -33.43 17.91
CA TYR A 170 18.22 -33.84 17.52
C TYR A 170 17.46 -34.35 18.74
N THR A 171 16.16 -34.13 18.77
CA THR A 171 15.24 -34.80 19.68
C THR A 171 13.98 -35.22 18.93
N VAL A 172 13.13 -36.00 19.59
CA VAL A 172 11.79 -36.35 19.11
C VAL A 172 10.78 -35.76 20.06
N TRP A 173 9.85 -34.98 19.51
CA TRP A 173 8.67 -34.53 20.22
C TRP A 173 7.48 -35.38 19.81
N ALA A 174 6.86 -36.06 20.77
CA ALA A 174 5.68 -36.88 20.58
C ALA A 174 4.44 -36.17 21.11
N GLY A 175 3.35 -36.13 20.33
CA GLY A 175 2.10 -35.46 20.68
C GLY A 175 1.76 -34.29 19.77
N GLY A 176 1.69 -33.08 20.33
CA GLY A 176 1.06 -31.91 19.69
C GLY A 176 -0.39 -31.74 20.12
N ALA A 177 -0.64 -32.00 21.39
CA ALA A 177 -1.96 -31.93 22.01
C ALA A 177 -2.37 -30.46 22.26
N ALA A 178 -3.67 -30.19 22.30
CA ALA A 178 -4.19 -28.84 22.57
C ALA A 178 -4.23 -28.49 24.06
N SER A 179 -4.01 -29.48 24.94
CA SER A 179 -3.93 -29.32 26.39
C SER A 179 -3.06 -30.41 27.03
N GLU A 180 -2.63 -30.18 28.28
CA GLU A 180 -1.91 -31.19 29.07
C GLU A 180 -2.73 -32.47 29.27
N SER A 181 -4.06 -32.35 29.46
CA SER A 181 -4.94 -33.51 29.62
C SER A 181 -4.95 -34.41 28.38
N GLU A 182 -4.97 -33.79 27.19
CA GLU A 182 -4.87 -34.51 25.92
C GLU A 182 -3.48 -35.13 25.73
N LEU A 183 -2.42 -34.45 26.19
CA LEU A 183 -1.06 -35.00 26.17
C LEU A 183 -0.92 -36.22 27.08
N SER A 184 -1.45 -36.16 28.31
CA SER A 184 -1.38 -37.28 29.25
C SER A 184 -2.03 -38.56 28.71
N ALA A 185 -3.07 -38.42 27.88
CA ALA A 185 -3.78 -39.55 27.28
C ALA A 185 -2.91 -40.38 26.33
N VAL A 186 -1.87 -39.80 25.71
CA VAL A 186 -0.98 -40.53 24.78
C VAL A 186 0.25 -41.14 25.45
N ARG A 187 0.50 -40.86 26.74
CA ARG A 187 1.72 -41.28 27.43
C ARG A 187 1.93 -42.79 27.42
N GLY A 188 0.85 -43.56 27.60
CA GLY A 188 0.87 -45.03 27.65
C GLY A 188 1.16 -45.70 26.31
N SER A 189 0.98 -44.98 25.19
CA SER A 189 1.29 -45.47 23.84
C SER A 189 2.74 -45.22 23.42
N LEU A 190 3.49 -44.40 24.16
CA LEU A 190 4.86 -44.08 23.80
C LEU A 190 5.81 -45.27 24.05
N PRO A 191 6.78 -45.52 23.14
CA PRO A 191 7.78 -46.55 23.33
C PRO A 191 8.66 -46.27 24.57
N GLN A 192 9.32 -47.32 25.07
CA GLN A 192 10.26 -47.25 26.19
C GLN A 192 11.42 -46.31 25.84
N ALA A 193 11.38 -45.10 26.40
CA ALA A 193 12.41 -44.08 26.36
C ALA A 193 12.21 -43.10 27.52
N SER A 194 13.21 -42.26 27.78
CA SER A 194 13.10 -41.16 28.73
C SER A 194 12.29 -40.04 28.11
N TRP A 195 11.09 -39.80 28.63
CA TRP A 195 10.18 -38.76 28.14
C TRP A 195 9.97 -37.69 29.20
N SER A 196 10.19 -36.43 28.85
CA SER A 196 9.83 -35.24 29.66
C SER A 196 8.72 -34.46 28.98
N GLN A 197 7.83 -33.83 29.74
CA GLN A 197 6.84 -32.93 29.14
C GLN A 197 7.51 -31.62 28.69
N VAL A 198 7.10 -31.12 27.53
CA VAL A 198 7.46 -29.81 27.01
C VAL A 198 6.19 -29.12 26.50
N ASP A 199 6.18 -27.80 26.54
CA ASP A 199 5.04 -26.97 26.11
C ASP A 199 5.48 -25.93 25.06
N ASP A 200 4.61 -24.96 24.79
CA ASP A 200 4.84 -23.91 23.79
C ASP A 200 6.01 -22.96 24.11
N SER A 201 6.48 -22.93 25.36
CA SER A 201 7.64 -22.14 25.76
C SER A 201 8.96 -22.80 25.39
N GLU A 202 8.98 -24.13 25.19
CA GLU A 202 10.20 -24.86 24.89
C GLU A 202 10.71 -24.51 23.47
N PRO A 203 11.96 -24.04 23.34
CA PRO A 203 12.52 -23.69 22.04
C PRO A 203 12.85 -24.94 21.22
N GLY A 204 12.56 -24.88 19.93
CA GLY A 204 12.93 -25.95 19.01
C GLY A 204 12.48 -25.66 17.58
N VAL A 205 13.05 -26.39 16.63
CA VAL A 205 12.65 -26.30 15.23
C VAL A 205 12.19 -27.67 14.75
N ILE A 206 10.89 -27.83 14.55
CA ILE A 206 10.32 -29.03 13.98
C ILE A 206 10.72 -29.09 12.49
N VAL A 207 11.28 -30.22 12.08
CA VAL A 207 11.69 -30.47 10.69
C VAL A 207 10.61 -31.27 9.98
N GLN A 208 10.11 -30.75 8.86
CA GLN A 208 9.07 -31.34 8.03
C GLN A 208 9.49 -31.38 6.56
N GLN A 209 8.76 -32.16 5.77
CA GLN A 209 8.90 -32.24 4.32
C GLN A 209 7.62 -31.70 3.67
N ASP A 210 7.62 -30.44 3.25
CA ASP A 210 6.44 -29.76 2.71
C ASP A 210 6.24 -30.08 1.22
N VAL A 211 5.02 -30.41 0.83
CA VAL A 211 4.65 -30.78 -0.55
C VAL A 211 3.60 -29.84 -1.15
N THR A 212 3.33 -28.70 -0.51
CA THR A 212 2.26 -27.77 -0.88
C THR A 212 2.55 -27.00 -2.17
N LEU A 213 3.83 -26.83 -2.54
CA LEU A 213 4.26 -25.95 -3.62
C LEU A 213 3.96 -26.49 -5.03
N ASN A 214 3.83 -27.81 -5.20
CA ASN A 214 3.55 -28.43 -6.48
C ASN A 214 2.41 -29.45 -6.33
N LEU A 215 1.20 -29.08 -6.71
CA LEU A 215 0.02 -29.95 -6.59
C LEU A 215 -0.06 -31.03 -7.69
N ASN A 216 0.72 -30.91 -8.76
CA ASN A 216 0.72 -31.88 -9.86
C ASN A 216 1.44 -33.17 -9.45
N SER A 217 2.50 -33.05 -8.67
CA SER A 217 3.31 -34.16 -8.18
C SER A 217 3.96 -33.77 -6.84
N PRO A 218 3.95 -34.65 -5.83
CA PRO A 218 4.56 -34.34 -4.54
C PRO A 218 6.05 -34.12 -4.74
N SER A 219 6.50 -32.89 -4.47
CA SER A 219 7.91 -32.51 -4.53
C SER A 219 8.29 -31.94 -3.16
N PRO A 220 8.76 -32.79 -2.24
CA PRO A 220 9.13 -32.37 -0.90
C PRO A 220 10.17 -31.26 -0.90
N VAL A 221 9.97 -30.26 -0.05
CA VAL A 221 10.96 -29.24 0.30
C VAL A 221 11.12 -29.20 1.81
N ASP A 222 12.32 -28.90 2.29
CA ASP A 222 12.57 -28.76 3.73
C ASP A 222 11.71 -27.62 4.30
N HIS A 223 11.02 -27.92 5.40
CA HIS A 223 10.21 -26.96 6.13
C HIS A 223 10.61 -26.97 7.61
N TYR A 224 11.02 -25.79 8.10
CA TYR A 224 11.42 -25.56 9.48
C TYR A 224 10.33 -24.79 10.23
N GLU A 225 9.67 -25.44 11.18
CA GLU A 225 8.61 -24.85 12.00
C GLU A 225 9.16 -24.46 13.37
N LEU A 226 9.18 -23.16 13.66
CA LEU A 226 9.68 -22.60 14.91
C LEU A 226 8.71 -22.86 16.08
N ARG A 227 9.28 -23.33 17.20
CA ARG A 227 8.66 -23.52 18.52
C ARG A 227 9.39 -22.68 19.58
N GLY A 228 8.69 -22.38 20.67
CA GLY A 228 9.15 -21.48 21.74
C GLY A 228 8.57 -20.08 21.59
N THR A 229 7.72 -19.65 22.52
CA THR A 229 7.02 -18.34 22.51
C THR A 229 7.93 -17.15 22.25
N ASP A 230 9.13 -17.17 22.83
CA ASP A 230 10.10 -16.07 22.77
C ASP A 230 11.36 -16.43 21.97
N SER A 231 11.23 -17.42 21.09
CA SER A 231 12.32 -17.86 20.21
C SER A 231 12.25 -17.19 18.84
N LYS A 232 13.40 -17.10 18.20
CA LYS A 232 13.55 -16.59 16.84
C LYS A 232 14.42 -17.52 16.03
N LEU A 233 14.13 -17.63 14.75
CA LEU A 233 14.96 -18.33 13.80
C LEU A 233 15.55 -17.30 12.85
N ILE A 234 16.87 -17.16 12.87
CA ILE A 234 17.60 -16.23 12.02
C ILE A 234 18.19 -17.00 10.86
N VAL A 235 17.85 -16.57 9.65
CA VAL A 235 18.52 -16.97 8.41
C VAL A 235 19.56 -15.90 8.13
N ASN A 236 20.82 -16.20 8.43
CA ASN A 236 21.94 -15.28 8.27
C ASN A 236 22.21 -15.07 6.79
N GLY A 237 21.78 -13.91 6.28
CA GLY A 237 21.96 -13.55 4.88
C GLY A 237 23.27 -12.80 4.63
N ASP A 238 23.72 -12.83 3.39
CA ASP A 238 24.79 -11.99 2.89
C ASP A 238 24.21 -10.65 2.39
N ASP A 239 25.04 -9.61 2.45
CA ASP A 239 24.79 -8.31 1.90
C ASP A 239 24.97 -8.25 0.37
N MET A 240 25.72 -9.20 -0.22
CA MET A 240 25.98 -9.24 -1.66
C MET A 240 24.94 -10.04 -2.46
N LEU A 241 24.53 -11.20 -1.96
CA LEU A 241 23.60 -12.10 -2.64
C LEU A 241 22.24 -12.11 -1.95
N ALA A 242 21.25 -11.56 -2.64
CA ALA A 242 19.90 -11.40 -2.10
C ALA A 242 19.12 -12.72 -2.03
N THR A 243 18.24 -12.82 -1.03
CA THR A 243 17.32 -13.93 -0.82
C THR A 243 15.95 -13.59 -1.40
N GLN A 244 15.42 -14.51 -2.20
CA GLN A 244 14.07 -14.39 -2.74
C GLN A 244 13.02 -14.75 -1.68
N VAL A 245 11.96 -13.94 -1.56
CA VAL A 245 10.76 -14.23 -0.76
C VAL A 245 9.59 -14.46 -1.70
N VAL A 246 9.12 -15.70 -1.81
CA VAL A 246 8.09 -16.08 -2.80
C VAL A 246 6.76 -15.40 -2.53
N GLU A 247 6.31 -15.37 -1.27
CA GLU A 247 5.03 -14.79 -0.84
C GLU A 247 5.03 -13.25 -0.92
N ARG A 248 6.16 -12.63 -1.28
CA ARG A 248 6.28 -11.21 -1.63
C ARG A 248 6.55 -11.01 -3.11
N SER A 249 5.71 -11.62 -3.95
CA SER A 249 5.78 -11.52 -5.41
C SER A 249 7.14 -11.95 -5.97
N GLY A 250 7.86 -12.85 -5.29
CA GLY A 250 9.18 -13.31 -5.70
C GLY A 250 10.28 -12.25 -5.64
N ARG A 251 10.12 -11.19 -4.82
CA ARG A 251 11.12 -10.14 -4.65
C ARG A 251 12.39 -10.64 -3.96
N ASN A 252 13.51 -10.03 -4.29
CA ASN A 252 14.82 -10.31 -3.71
C ASN A 252 15.19 -9.26 -2.66
N TYR A 253 15.60 -9.70 -1.47
CA TYR A 253 16.01 -8.81 -0.38
C TYR A 253 17.41 -9.15 0.11
N ARG A 254 18.18 -8.12 0.47
CA ARG A 254 19.50 -8.22 1.09
C ARG A 254 19.40 -8.40 2.61
N GLY A 255 20.49 -8.85 3.22
CA GLY A 255 20.57 -8.99 4.68
C GLY A 255 19.89 -10.25 5.21
N SER A 256 19.71 -10.30 6.52
CA SER A 256 19.20 -11.48 7.23
C SER A 256 17.68 -11.49 7.32
N PHE A 257 17.13 -12.64 7.68
CA PHE A 257 15.71 -12.79 7.96
C PHE A 257 15.48 -13.37 9.34
N GLU A 258 14.68 -12.69 10.13
CA GLU A 258 14.11 -13.23 11.35
C GLU A 258 12.74 -13.85 11.03
N ILE A 259 12.58 -15.10 11.44
CA ILE A 259 11.31 -15.78 11.58
C ILE A 259 10.98 -15.84 13.07
N SER A 260 9.84 -15.29 13.45
CA SER A 260 9.38 -15.25 14.85
C SER A 260 7.87 -15.38 14.92
N GLN A 261 7.30 -15.30 16.12
CA GLN A 261 5.85 -15.32 16.32
C GLN A 261 5.35 -14.15 17.16
N LEU A 262 4.16 -13.66 16.82
CA LEU A 262 3.41 -12.71 17.62
C LEU A 262 1.95 -13.14 17.66
N ASN A 263 1.37 -13.25 18.86
CA ASN A 263 -0.01 -13.74 19.06
C ASN A 263 -0.28 -15.08 18.34
N GLY A 264 0.69 -16.00 18.38
CA GLY A 264 0.60 -17.31 17.72
C GLY A 264 0.63 -17.27 16.19
N GLN A 265 0.96 -16.13 15.57
CA GLN A 265 1.07 -15.98 14.12
C GLN A 265 2.50 -15.73 13.68
N LEU A 266 2.82 -16.16 12.46
CA LEU A 266 4.13 -16.01 11.83
C LEU A 266 4.52 -14.54 11.59
N ALA A 267 5.72 -14.16 12.00
CA ALA A 267 6.37 -12.94 11.57
C ALA A 267 7.59 -13.29 10.71
N LEU A 268 7.74 -12.58 9.58
CA LEU A 268 8.96 -12.55 8.78
C LEU A 268 9.45 -11.11 8.74
N VAL A 269 10.62 -10.87 9.31
CA VAL A 269 11.27 -9.57 9.40
C VAL A 269 12.59 -9.65 8.63
N ASN A 270 12.84 -8.69 7.74
CA ASN A 270 14.12 -8.57 7.05
C ASN A 270 15.00 -7.59 7.83
N GLU A 271 16.16 -8.05 8.26
CA GLU A 271 17.13 -7.29 9.05
C GLU A 271 18.31 -6.88 8.18
N LEU A 272 18.57 -5.59 8.11
CA LEU A 272 19.64 -5.02 7.28
C LEU A 272 20.09 -3.65 7.83
N PRO A 273 21.31 -3.20 7.48
CA PRO A 273 21.75 -1.85 7.79
C PRO A 273 20.81 -0.79 7.18
N LEU A 274 20.51 0.26 7.94
CA LEU A 274 19.57 1.32 7.55
C LEU A 274 19.92 1.95 6.19
N GLU A 275 21.20 2.20 5.92
CA GLU A 275 21.62 2.78 4.63
C GLU A 275 21.26 1.89 3.45
N LYS A 276 21.38 0.57 3.61
CA LYS A 276 21.04 -0.38 2.54
C LYS A 276 19.53 -0.50 2.33
N TYR A 277 18.74 -0.37 3.40
CA TYR A 277 17.30 -0.19 3.28
C TYR A 277 16.94 1.04 2.44
N LEU A 278 17.66 2.15 2.64
CA LEU A 278 17.44 3.39 1.90
C LEU A 278 17.80 3.31 0.42
N TYR A 279 18.73 2.44 0.00
CA TYR A 279 19.00 2.22 -1.43
C TYR A 279 17.73 1.80 -2.17
N SER A 280 16.95 0.89 -1.60
CA SER A 280 15.69 0.42 -2.17
C SER A 280 14.58 1.46 -2.02
N VAL A 281 14.43 2.06 -0.82
CA VAL A 281 13.37 3.05 -0.57
C VAL A 281 13.50 4.25 -1.49
N VAL A 282 14.66 4.90 -1.54
CA VAL A 282 14.81 6.11 -2.36
C VAL A 282 14.62 5.78 -3.85
N SER A 283 15.04 4.59 -4.29
CA SER A 283 14.79 4.10 -5.67
C SER A 283 13.32 3.83 -5.98
N GLY A 284 12.52 3.49 -4.96
CA GLY A 284 11.08 3.32 -5.08
C GLY A 284 10.29 4.63 -5.04
N GLU A 285 10.86 5.68 -4.44
CA GLU A 285 10.17 6.96 -4.19
C GLU A 285 10.41 7.99 -5.30
N VAL A 286 11.62 8.10 -5.84
CA VAL A 286 11.99 9.12 -6.83
C VAL A 286 12.82 8.56 -7.99
N PRO A 287 12.71 9.12 -9.21
CA PRO A 287 13.54 8.71 -10.34
C PRO A 287 15.03 8.94 -10.10
N ALA A 288 15.85 7.92 -10.32
CA ALA A 288 17.31 7.97 -10.15
C ALA A 288 18.04 8.96 -11.09
N SER A 289 17.35 9.44 -12.13
CA SER A 289 17.87 10.47 -13.07
C SER A 289 17.74 11.90 -12.53
N TRP A 290 17.12 12.09 -11.37
CA TRP A 290 16.99 13.41 -10.76
C TRP A 290 18.32 13.93 -10.22
N PRO A 291 18.48 15.27 -10.06
CA PRO A 291 19.71 15.86 -9.57
C PRO A 291 20.14 15.30 -8.20
N GLN A 292 21.45 15.12 -8.00
CA GLN A 292 22.01 14.54 -6.78
C GLN A 292 21.52 15.20 -5.49
N GLU A 293 21.40 16.54 -5.47
CA GLU A 293 20.93 17.26 -4.27
C GLU A 293 19.47 16.94 -3.91
N SER A 294 18.61 16.63 -4.89
CA SER A 294 17.25 16.17 -4.62
C SER A 294 17.21 14.73 -4.10
N LEU A 295 18.09 13.86 -4.60
CA LEU A 295 18.24 12.48 -4.12
C LEU A 295 18.75 12.45 -2.68
N LYS A 296 19.74 13.31 -2.35
CA LYS A 296 20.25 13.50 -0.98
C LYS A 296 19.16 13.99 -0.03
N ALA A 297 18.36 14.98 -0.45
CA ALA A 297 17.23 15.47 0.34
C ALA A 297 16.23 14.33 0.64
N GLN A 298 15.87 13.54 -0.38
CA GLN A 298 14.99 12.39 -0.22
C GLN A 298 15.61 11.33 0.70
N ALA A 299 16.93 11.06 0.62
CA ALA A 299 17.61 10.09 1.47
C ALA A 299 17.57 10.48 2.95
N VAL A 300 17.86 11.74 3.29
CA VAL A 300 17.82 12.26 4.67
C VAL A 300 16.40 12.28 5.22
N ALA A 301 15.41 12.68 4.41
CA ALA A 301 14.00 12.61 4.80
C ALA A 301 13.57 11.15 5.04
N ALA A 302 13.90 10.24 4.12
CA ALA A 302 13.55 8.83 4.26
C ALA A 302 14.21 8.17 5.48
N ARG A 303 15.48 8.50 5.77
CA ARG A 303 16.21 8.04 6.97
C ARG A 303 15.54 8.50 8.26
N SER A 304 15.18 9.78 8.31
CA SER A 304 14.53 10.39 9.48
C SER A 304 13.15 9.77 9.72
N TYR A 305 12.37 9.58 8.65
CA TYR A 305 11.10 8.87 8.73
C TYR A 305 11.27 7.44 9.25
N ALA A 306 12.24 6.69 8.71
CA ALA A 306 12.47 5.30 9.10
C ALA A 306 12.81 5.17 10.59
N LEU A 307 13.72 6.02 11.09
CA LEU A 307 14.10 6.03 12.51
C LEU A 307 12.96 6.49 13.42
N TYR A 308 12.22 7.53 13.04
CA TYR A 308 11.04 7.95 13.79
C TYR A 308 10.00 6.83 13.84
N SER A 309 9.65 6.26 12.69
CA SER A 309 8.63 5.21 12.58
C SER A 309 9.01 3.97 13.40
N ALA A 310 10.27 3.53 13.32
CA ALA A 310 10.78 2.44 14.14
C ALA A 310 10.68 2.74 15.65
N SER A 311 10.94 3.99 16.07
CA SER A 311 10.84 4.38 17.48
C SER A 311 9.42 4.33 18.06
N THR A 312 8.39 4.39 17.20
CA THR A 312 6.98 4.32 17.65
C THR A 312 6.55 2.92 18.09
N ASN A 313 7.33 1.88 17.75
CA ASN A 313 7.00 0.48 18.00
C ASN A 313 5.56 0.10 17.57
N ARG A 314 5.14 0.64 16.42
CA ARG A 314 3.80 0.44 15.86
C ARG A 314 3.55 -1.00 15.43
N PHE A 315 4.54 -1.67 14.85
CA PHE A 315 4.40 -3.03 14.30
C PHE A 315 4.88 -4.15 15.23
N LYS A 316 5.31 -3.82 16.45
CA LYS A 316 5.66 -4.73 17.57
C LYS A 316 6.89 -5.63 17.36
N VAL A 317 7.04 -6.22 16.18
CA VAL A 317 8.15 -7.11 15.81
C VAL A 317 9.10 -6.49 14.78
N ALA A 318 8.68 -5.40 14.14
CA ALA A 318 9.47 -4.70 13.12
C ALA A 318 9.38 -3.18 13.31
N GLY A 319 10.44 -2.48 12.93
CA GLY A 319 10.42 -1.01 12.91
C GLY A 319 9.56 -0.44 11.78
N LEU A 320 9.57 -1.10 10.62
CA LEU A 320 8.85 -0.68 9.41
C LEU A 320 8.22 -1.88 8.70
N ILE A 321 7.33 -1.60 7.73
CA ILE A 321 6.79 -2.61 6.81
C ILE A 321 7.05 -2.25 5.35
N ASP A 322 7.08 -3.28 4.50
CA ASP A 322 7.42 -3.21 3.08
C ASP A 322 6.24 -2.79 2.18
N THR A 323 5.37 -1.92 2.70
CA THR A 323 4.23 -1.35 1.99
C THR A 323 4.21 0.17 2.18
N THR A 324 3.37 0.85 1.40
CA THR A 324 3.20 2.31 1.48
C THR A 324 2.63 2.80 2.83
N LEU A 325 2.30 1.91 3.76
CA LEU A 325 1.99 2.27 5.15
C LEU A 325 3.24 2.75 5.92
N SER A 326 4.44 2.38 5.45
CA SER A 326 5.70 2.97 5.90
C SER A 326 6.37 3.70 4.74
N GLN A 327 7.07 2.98 3.86
CA GLN A 327 7.77 3.51 2.69
C GLN A 327 7.85 2.45 1.59
N VAL A 328 8.17 2.84 0.36
CA VAL A 328 8.25 1.92 -0.79
C VAL A 328 9.53 1.06 -0.73
N TYR A 329 9.53 0.00 0.09
CA TYR A 329 10.62 -0.98 0.15
C TYR A 329 10.33 -2.21 -0.72
N ASN A 330 11.00 -2.31 -1.87
CA ASN A 330 10.73 -3.34 -2.89
C ASN A 330 11.86 -4.37 -3.05
N GLY A 331 12.87 -4.35 -2.17
CA GLY A 331 14.05 -5.19 -2.31
C GLY A 331 15.10 -4.60 -3.26
N VAL A 332 16.06 -5.43 -3.70
CA VAL A 332 17.31 -4.95 -4.32
C VAL A 332 17.20 -4.66 -5.82
N ASP A 333 16.17 -5.18 -6.49
CA ASP A 333 16.11 -5.20 -7.97
C ASP A 333 16.05 -3.81 -8.62
N ASN A 334 15.60 -2.79 -7.88
CA ASN A 334 15.43 -1.42 -8.38
C ASN A 334 16.53 -0.45 -7.93
N GLU A 335 17.53 -0.89 -7.17
CA GLU A 335 18.60 -0.02 -6.69
C GLU A 335 19.42 0.57 -7.85
N LYS A 336 19.88 1.81 -7.68
CA LYS A 336 20.63 2.57 -8.70
C LYS A 336 21.85 3.26 -8.10
N ASP A 337 22.95 3.29 -8.84
CA ASP A 337 24.23 3.85 -8.38
C ASP A 337 24.12 5.31 -7.93
N SER A 338 23.39 6.16 -8.68
CA SER A 338 23.20 7.57 -8.31
C SER A 338 22.47 7.73 -6.97
N ILE A 339 21.57 6.80 -6.64
CA ILE A 339 20.84 6.78 -5.37
C ILE A 339 21.72 6.23 -4.24
N ILE A 340 22.48 5.17 -4.51
CA ILE A 340 23.45 4.62 -3.56
C ILE A 340 24.47 5.71 -3.18
N GLU A 341 24.96 6.47 -4.16
CA GLU A 341 25.83 7.63 -3.94
C GLU A 341 25.17 8.69 -3.04
N ALA A 342 23.93 9.08 -3.34
CA ALA A 342 23.19 10.06 -2.54
C ALA A 342 23.00 9.61 -1.08
N VAL A 343 22.57 8.36 -0.88
CA VAL A 343 22.39 7.76 0.45
C VAL A 343 23.72 7.73 1.21
N ASN A 344 24.78 7.22 0.60
CA ASN A 344 26.10 7.13 1.22
C ASN A 344 26.71 8.50 1.55
N SER A 345 26.54 9.48 0.67
CA SER A 345 27.05 10.84 0.89
C SER A 345 26.36 11.58 2.04
N THR A 346 25.17 11.11 2.45
CA THR A 346 24.38 11.63 3.56
C THR A 346 24.25 10.62 4.70
N ALA A 347 25.14 9.62 4.76
CA ALA A 347 25.04 8.53 5.74
C ALA A 347 25.02 9.07 7.18
N GLY A 348 24.05 8.59 7.96
CA GLY A 348 23.80 9.05 9.33
C GLY A 348 23.11 10.41 9.46
N GLU A 349 22.88 11.16 8.38
CA GLU A 349 22.21 12.46 8.48
C GLU A 349 20.70 12.34 8.64
N VAL A 350 20.17 13.04 9.63
CA VAL A 350 18.75 13.07 10.00
C VAL A 350 18.27 14.49 10.27
N ILE A 351 16.96 14.68 10.19
CA ILE A 351 16.26 15.94 10.47
C ILE A 351 15.80 15.91 11.92
N LYS A 352 16.23 16.88 12.73
CA LYS A 352 15.79 17.03 14.12
C LYS A 352 15.07 18.34 14.35
N SER A 353 14.05 18.30 15.20
CA SER A 353 13.44 19.48 15.81
C SER A 353 13.40 19.29 17.31
N ASN A 354 13.83 20.30 18.08
CA ASN A 354 13.91 20.24 19.54
C ASN A 354 14.63 18.99 20.07
N GLY A 355 15.72 18.58 19.42
CA GLY A 355 16.55 17.43 19.79
C GLY A 355 15.95 16.05 19.44
N LYS A 356 14.75 15.99 18.86
CA LYS A 356 14.09 14.74 18.46
C LYS A 356 14.08 14.59 16.94
N ILE A 357 14.20 13.36 16.46
CA ILE A 357 14.07 13.05 15.02
C ILE A 357 12.65 13.39 14.58
N VAL A 358 12.55 14.11 13.47
CA VAL A 358 11.27 14.49 12.85
C VAL A 358 10.68 13.31 12.10
N GLU A 359 9.36 13.12 12.19
CA GLU A 359 8.60 12.28 11.26
C GLU A 359 8.63 12.94 9.87
N ALA A 360 9.74 12.79 9.13
CA ALA A 360 10.00 13.54 7.90
C ALA A 360 9.10 13.08 6.75
N ILE A 361 7.84 13.51 6.80
CA ILE A 361 6.79 13.22 5.84
C ILE A 361 7.09 13.93 4.51
N PHE A 362 6.78 13.27 3.41
CA PHE A 362 6.99 13.77 2.06
C PHE A 362 5.85 13.33 1.14
N SER A 363 5.63 14.08 0.05
CA SER A 363 4.63 13.75 -0.98
C SER A 363 5.15 14.08 -2.37
N SER A 364 4.48 13.54 -3.40
CA SER A 364 4.96 13.66 -4.78
C SER A 364 5.03 15.12 -5.25
N ASN A 365 3.96 15.88 -5.07
CA ASN A 365 3.92 17.27 -5.53
C ASN A 365 2.95 18.08 -4.65
N SER A 366 3.37 19.23 -4.14
CA SER A 366 2.53 20.05 -3.27
C SER A 366 1.58 21.00 -4.00
N GLY A 367 1.66 21.10 -5.33
CA GLY A 367 0.78 21.94 -6.14
C GLY A 367 1.15 23.42 -6.10
N GLY A 368 2.41 23.74 -5.77
CA GLY A 368 2.93 25.11 -5.69
C GLY A 368 3.06 25.65 -4.27
N VAL A 369 2.51 24.96 -3.27
CA VAL A 369 2.55 25.34 -1.85
C VAL A 369 2.37 24.10 -0.96
N SER A 370 3.26 23.91 0.01
CA SER A 370 3.14 22.79 0.97
C SER A 370 1.91 22.97 1.86
N ALA A 371 1.36 21.87 2.34
CA ALA A 371 0.25 21.92 3.28
C ALA A 371 0.73 22.38 4.65
N ASP A 372 -0.14 23.07 5.38
CA ASP A 372 -0.02 23.18 6.82
C ASP A 372 -0.59 21.91 7.48
N SER A 373 -0.03 21.47 8.61
CA SER A 373 -0.52 20.26 9.28
C SER A 373 -1.98 20.35 9.70
N SER A 374 -2.51 21.54 9.95
CA SER A 374 -3.94 21.75 10.24
C SER A 374 -4.85 21.36 9.06
N GLU A 375 -4.34 21.40 7.83
CA GLU A 375 -5.05 21.04 6.61
C GLU A 375 -4.97 19.54 6.29
N VAL A 376 -4.20 18.77 7.06
CA VAL A 376 -4.03 17.34 6.87
C VAL A 376 -4.57 16.57 8.08
N TRP A 377 -4.12 16.94 9.27
CA TRP A 377 -4.48 16.27 10.53
C TRP A 377 -5.55 16.99 11.34
N GLY A 378 -5.86 18.26 11.01
CA GLY A 378 -6.73 19.10 11.84
C GLY A 378 -6.03 19.68 13.08
N SER A 379 -4.71 19.54 13.19
CA SER A 379 -3.89 20.07 14.30
C SER A 379 -2.63 20.75 13.79
N VAL A 380 -2.15 21.76 14.51
CA VAL A 380 -0.96 22.53 14.15
C VAL A 380 0.30 21.85 14.67
N ASN A 381 1.31 21.73 13.81
CA ASN A 381 2.66 21.29 14.11
C ASN A 381 3.63 22.28 13.43
N PRO A 382 4.44 23.02 14.19
CA PRO A 382 5.29 24.09 13.66
C PRO A 382 6.44 23.59 12.79
N THR A 383 6.67 22.27 12.70
CA THR A 383 7.63 21.68 11.75
C THR A 383 7.05 21.61 10.34
N PHE A 384 5.72 21.50 10.24
CA PHE A 384 5.00 21.32 8.98
C PHE A 384 4.05 22.49 8.72
N SER A 385 4.63 23.68 8.63
CA SER A 385 3.90 24.88 8.20
C SER A 385 3.87 24.98 6.68
N SER A 386 2.84 25.63 6.15
CA SER A 386 2.71 25.93 4.72
C SER A 386 3.86 26.84 4.25
N VAL A 387 4.60 26.39 3.23
CA VAL A 387 5.68 27.14 2.58
C VAL A 387 5.49 27.17 1.06
N ASN A 388 6.01 28.23 0.42
CA ASN A 388 6.00 28.34 -1.04
C ASN A 388 6.73 27.14 -1.67
N SER A 389 6.19 26.57 -2.74
CA SER A 389 6.79 25.43 -3.45
C SER A 389 6.65 25.63 -4.96
N GLU A 390 6.93 26.84 -5.44
CA GLU A 390 6.78 27.22 -6.86
C GLU A 390 7.54 26.29 -7.83
N TRP A 391 8.60 25.62 -7.35
CA TRP A 391 9.40 24.66 -8.11
C TRP A 391 8.65 23.38 -8.47
N ASP A 392 7.48 23.12 -7.86
CA ASP A 392 6.58 22.03 -8.27
C ASP A 392 6.17 22.11 -9.75
N LYS A 393 6.26 23.29 -10.37
CA LYS A 393 6.05 23.50 -11.81
C LYS A 393 6.98 22.67 -12.68
N ALA A 394 8.12 22.21 -12.15
CA ALA A 394 9.02 21.28 -12.84
C ALA A 394 8.29 20.01 -13.31
N ALA A 395 7.25 19.58 -12.60
CA ALA A 395 6.43 18.42 -12.95
C ALA A 395 5.54 18.63 -14.20
N GLN A 396 5.32 19.88 -14.61
CA GLN A 396 4.50 20.27 -15.75
C GLN A 396 5.29 20.89 -16.91
N ALA A 397 6.59 21.13 -16.73
CA ALA A 397 7.39 21.94 -17.65
C ALA A 397 7.42 21.44 -19.11
N ALA A 398 7.23 20.13 -19.32
CA ALA A 398 7.22 19.52 -20.65
C ALA A 398 5.82 19.41 -21.29
N LEU A 399 4.75 19.70 -20.54
CA LEU A 399 3.39 19.59 -21.03
C LEU A 399 2.95 20.84 -21.79
N LYS A 400 1.87 20.70 -22.55
CA LYS A 400 1.28 21.78 -23.36
C LYS A 400 0.07 22.39 -22.66
N SER A 401 -0.42 23.50 -23.18
CA SER A 401 -1.73 24.02 -22.85
C SER A 401 -2.80 23.54 -23.83
N TRP A 402 -4.06 23.70 -23.43
CA TRP A 402 -5.25 23.32 -24.16
C TRP A 402 -6.25 24.47 -24.17
N TYR A 403 -6.83 24.74 -25.33
CA TYR A 403 -7.96 25.65 -25.46
C TYR A 403 -9.25 24.90 -25.16
N TYR A 404 -10.02 25.38 -24.19
CA TYR A 404 -11.42 24.99 -24.04
C TYR A 404 -12.23 25.77 -25.07
N VAL A 405 -12.98 25.08 -25.92
CA VAL A 405 -13.64 25.67 -27.09
C VAL A 405 -15.12 25.35 -27.15
N LEU A 406 -15.88 26.27 -27.76
CA LEU A 406 -17.26 26.07 -28.20
C LEU A 406 -17.29 25.92 -29.72
N LEU A 407 -17.87 24.81 -30.18
CA LEU A 407 -18.03 24.48 -31.59
C LEU A 407 -19.34 25.04 -32.14
N SER A 408 -19.42 25.20 -33.47
CA SER A 408 -20.62 25.68 -34.17
C SER A 408 -21.87 24.81 -33.94
N ASN A 409 -21.69 23.52 -33.66
CA ASN A 409 -22.76 22.58 -33.31
C ASN A 409 -23.19 22.63 -31.83
N GLY A 410 -22.63 23.56 -31.06
CA GLY A 410 -22.95 23.76 -29.65
C GLY A 410 -22.21 22.82 -28.67
N LYS A 411 -21.39 21.87 -29.15
CA LYS A 411 -20.56 21.05 -28.27
C LYS A 411 -19.37 21.85 -27.75
N THR A 412 -18.87 21.46 -26.58
CA THR A 412 -17.62 21.98 -26.02
C THR A 412 -16.61 20.89 -25.75
N GLY A 413 -15.34 21.26 -25.70
CA GLY A 413 -14.26 20.37 -25.31
C GLY A 413 -12.90 21.07 -25.44
N TYR A 414 -11.83 20.30 -25.36
CA TYR A 414 -10.46 20.78 -25.31
C TYR A 414 -9.70 20.43 -26.59
N VAL A 415 -8.97 21.40 -27.12
CA VAL A 415 -8.06 21.23 -28.26
C VAL A 415 -6.65 21.67 -27.86
N ARG A 416 -5.65 20.84 -28.15
CA ARG A 416 -4.26 21.08 -27.74
C ARG A 416 -3.65 22.23 -28.53
N GLU A 417 -2.93 23.12 -27.87
CA GLU A 417 -2.47 24.38 -28.47
C GLU A 417 -1.56 24.20 -29.70
N ASP A 418 -0.79 23.11 -29.75
CA ASP A 418 0.15 22.79 -30.84
C ASP A 418 -0.56 22.40 -32.15
N ASN A 419 -1.86 22.14 -32.11
CA ASN A 419 -2.68 21.79 -33.28
C ASN A 419 -3.60 22.93 -33.73
N THR A 420 -3.42 24.14 -33.18
CA THR A 420 -4.35 25.27 -33.37
C THR A 420 -3.62 26.55 -33.76
N GLU A 421 -4.34 27.43 -34.45
CA GLU A 421 -3.94 28.81 -34.66
C GLU A 421 -5.09 29.76 -34.28
N LEU A 422 -4.76 30.87 -33.60
CA LEU A 422 -5.74 31.93 -33.36
C LEU A 422 -5.98 32.68 -34.68
N ILE A 423 -7.25 32.80 -35.06
CA ILE A 423 -7.65 33.49 -36.28
C ILE A 423 -8.15 34.91 -35.96
N GLY A 424 -8.12 35.79 -36.96
CA GLY A 424 -8.50 37.19 -36.79
C GLY A 424 -9.98 37.38 -36.42
N GLY A 425 -10.25 38.47 -35.70
CA GLY A 425 -11.59 38.84 -35.23
C GLY A 425 -11.99 38.22 -33.89
N THR A 426 -13.08 38.71 -33.32
CA THR A 426 -13.67 38.22 -32.07
C THR A 426 -15.18 38.06 -32.23
N THR A 427 -15.81 37.31 -31.34
CA THR A 427 -17.28 37.35 -31.21
C THR A 427 -17.73 38.75 -30.77
N ALA A 428 -19.03 39.04 -30.87
CA ALA A 428 -19.59 40.28 -30.33
C ALA A 428 -19.35 40.46 -28.82
N ALA A 429 -19.09 39.35 -28.10
CA ALA A 429 -18.74 39.35 -26.68
C ALA A 429 -17.22 39.46 -26.44
N GLY A 430 -16.40 39.64 -27.48
CA GLY A 430 -14.94 39.77 -27.38
C GLY A 430 -14.17 38.45 -27.31
N LEU A 431 -14.83 37.30 -27.44
CA LEU A 431 -14.15 36.00 -27.41
C LEU A 431 -13.34 35.76 -28.68
N LYS A 432 -12.11 35.25 -28.50
CA LYS A 432 -11.22 34.89 -29.60
C LYS A 432 -11.75 33.67 -30.34
N LYS A 433 -11.33 33.51 -31.59
CA LYS A 433 -11.59 32.34 -32.42
C LYS A 433 -10.30 31.62 -32.74
N LEU A 434 -10.39 30.32 -32.98
CA LEU A 434 -9.29 29.51 -33.50
C LEU A 434 -9.75 28.62 -34.64
N SER A 435 -8.78 28.18 -35.44
CA SER A 435 -8.90 27.03 -36.34
C SER A 435 -7.81 26.01 -36.05
N VAL A 436 -7.92 24.81 -36.61
CA VAL A 436 -6.92 23.75 -36.45
C VAL A 436 -5.98 23.71 -37.65
N THR A 437 -4.73 23.34 -37.42
CA THR A 437 -3.67 23.36 -38.44
C THR A 437 -3.58 22.05 -39.23
N THR A 438 -4.25 20.99 -38.77
CA THR A 438 -4.23 19.66 -39.42
C THR A 438 -5.62 19.03 -39.46
N ASN A 439 -5.80 18.02 -40.32
CA ASN A 439 -7.07 17.31 -40.48
C ASN A 439 -7.39 16.41 -39.28
N SER A 440 -8.68 16.28 -38.97
CA SER A 440 -9.20 15.35 -37.95
C SER A 440 -8.64 15.56 -36.54
N VAL A 441 -8.34 16.81 -36.16
CA VAL A 441 -7.89 17.14 -34.81
C VAL A 441 -9.01 16.86 -33.80
N ALA A 442 -8.69 16.05 -32.80
CA ALA A 442 -9.63 15.63 -31.77
C ALA A 442 -9.98 16.78 -30.82
N VAL A 443 -11.27 17.07 -30.66
CA VAL A 443 -11.80 17.85 -29.55
C VAL A 443 -12.11 16.86 -28.43
N ARG A 444 -11.48 17.04 -27.27
CA ARG A 444 -11.50 16.05 -26.17
C ARG A 444 -12.39 16.50 -25.00
N PRO A 445 -12.98 15.57 -24.24
CA PRO A 445 -13.77 15.92 -23.06
C PRO A 445 -12.92 16.49 -21.90
N LEU A 446 -11.65 16.09 -21.80
CA LEU A 446 -10.67 16.59 -20.83
C LEU A 446 -9.42 17.09 -21.57
N PRO A 447 -8.64 18.03 -20.99
CA PRO A 447 -7.39 18.52 -21.58
C PRO A 447 -6.25 17.51 -21.39
N GLN A 448 -6.46 16.27 -21.82
CA GLN A 448 -5.51 15.17 -21.67
C GLN A 448 -5.58 14.25 -22.89
N ILE A 449 -4.44 13.72 -23.32
CA ILE A 449 -4.40 12.70 -24.39
C ILE A 449 -4.84 11.36 -23.80
N GLN A 450 -5.98 10.86 -24.26
CA GLN A 450 -6.55 9.56 -23.87
C GLN A 450 -6.85 8.76 -25.13
N SER A 451 -6.19 7.61 -25.31
CA SER A 451 -6.37 6.74 -26.48
C SER A 451 -7.65 5.91 -26.43
N ASP A 452 -8.20 5.73 -25.23
CA ASP A 452 -9.35 4.91 -24.90
C ASP A 452 -10.66 5.71 -24.76
N VAL A 453 -10.61 7.04 -24.96
CA VAL A 453 -11.76 7.94 -24.85
C VAL A 453 -12.07 8.55 -26.20
N ASP A 454 -13.31 8.35 -26.66
CA ASP A 454 -13.79 8.94 -27.90
C ASP A 454 -13.82 10.47 -27.82
N PRO A 455 -13.35 11.17 -28.86
CA PRO A 455 -13.41 12.63 -28.89
C PRO A 455 -14.86 13.10 -29.02
N VAL A 456 -15.18 14.26 -28.42
CA VAL A 456 -16.53 14.84 -28.48
C VAL A 456 -16.89 15.31 -29.90
N ALA A 457 -15.86 15.68 -30.68
CA ALA A 457 -15.92 16.06 -32.09
C ALA A 457 -14.50 16.00 -32.70
N LYS A 458 -14.43 16.19 -34.02
CA LYS A 458 -13.17 16.41 -34.75
C LYS A 458 -13.27 17.71 -35.55
N LEU A 459 -12.16 18.43 -35.64
CA LEU A 459 -12.02 19.66 -36.43
C LEU A 459 -11.06 19.43 -37.60
N ASN A 460 -11.29 20.16 -38.69
CA ASN A 460 -10.40 20.24 -39.85
C ASN A 460 -10.01 21.69 -40.13
N PRO A 461 -8.93 21.94 -40.89
CA PRO A 461 -8.53 23.29 -41.26
C PRO A 461 -9.67 24.04 -41.93
N GLY A 462 -9.92 25.27 -41.46
CA GLY A 462 -11.05 26.11 -41.89
C GLY A 462 -12.29 25.98 -41.00
N ASP A 463 -12.41 24.94 -40.18
CA ASP A 463 -13.43 24.91 -39.14
C ASP A 463 -13.10 25.97 -38.07
N GLU A 464 -14.09 26.76 -37.67
CA GLU A 464 -13.94 27.78 -36.61
C GLU A 464 -14.45 27.24 -35.26
N ALA A 465 -13.69 27.51 -34.19
CA ALA A 465 -14.14 27.30 -32.82
C ALA A 465 -13.92 28.58 -31.99
N ILE A 466 -14.85 28.85 -31.07
CA ILE A 466 -14.76 29.99 -30.15
C ILE A 466 -13.95 29.56 -28.93
N VAL A 467 -12.93 30.33 -28.58
CA VAL A 467 -12.11 30.09 -27.38
C VAL A 467 -12.88 30.56 -26.16
N LEU A 468 -13.12 29.63 -25.24
CA LEU A 468 -13.78 29.89 -23.96
C LEU A 468 -12.76 30.10 -22.84
N ASP A 469 -11.72 29.26 -22.80
CA ASP A 469 -10.66 29.30 -21.78
C ASP A 469 -9.35 28.70 -22.36
N LYS A 470 -8.22 28.92 -21.68
CA LYS A 470 -6.95 28.24 -21.94
C LYS A 470 -6.43 27.66 -20.62
N VAL A 471 -6.26 26.35 -20.57
CA VAL A 471 -5.86 25.61 -19.37
C VAL A 471 -4.60 24.78 -19.63
N ASP A 472 -3.90 24.41 -18.56
CA ASP A 472 -2.79 23.46 -18.65
C ASP A 472 -3.31 22.04 -18.96
N GLU A 473 -2.46 21.23 -19.61
CA GLU A 473 -2.74 19.81 -19.80
C GLU A 473 -2.99 19.11 -18.46
N SER A 474 -4.15 18.46 -18.34
CA SER A 474 -4.50 17.66 -17.18
C SER A 474 -3.58 16.45 -17.10
N SER A 475 -2.90 16.34 -15.97
CA SER A 475 -1.95 15.30 -15.64
C SER A 475 -2.14 14.84 -14.19
N THR A 476 -1.11 14.26 -13.61
CA THR A 476 -1.09 13.84 -12.20
C THR A 476 -1.04 15.05 -11.25
N TYR A 477 -0.48 16.19 -11.68
CA TYR A 477 -0.10 17.31 -10.79
C TYR A 477 -0.88 18.60 -11.02
N ALA A 478 -1.60 18.71 -12.13
CA ALA A 478 -2.59 19.73 -12.42
C ALA A 478 -3.70 18.98 -13.12
N TRP A 479 -4.89 18.96 -12.57
CA TRP A 479 -5.86 17.93 -12.90
C TRP A 479 -7.27 18.49 -12.92
N ILE A 480 -8.06 17.95 -13.84
CA ILE A 480 -9.50 18.12 -13.88
C ILE A 480 -10.11 16.71 -13.68
N ARG A 481 -11.07 16.59 -12.76
CA ARG A 481 -11.79 15.34 -12.47
C ARG A 481 -13.30 15.57 -12.53
N GLY A 482 -14.01 14.60 -13.08
CA GLY A 482 -15.43 14.69 -13.37
C GLY A 482 -15.69 14.97 -14.87
N PRO A 483 -16.87 15.51 -15.22
CA PRO A 483 -17.92 15.96 -14.29
C PRO A 483 -18.59 14.79 -13.57
N PHE A 484 -18.82 14.93 -12.26
CA PHE A 484 -19.52 13.93 -11.44
C PHE A 484 -20.99 14.29 -11.28
N THR A 485 -21.86 13.31 -11.37
CA THR A 485 -23.28 13.46 -11.04
C THR A 485 -23.51 13.49 -9.54
N SER A 486 -24.69 13.98 -9.12
CA SER A 486 -25.16 13.87 -7.74
C SER A 486 -25.01 12.45 -7.19
N ASP A 487 -25.51 11.43 -7.92
CA ASP A 487 -25.51 10.05 -7.46
C ASP A 487 -24.11 9.48 -7.28
N GLN A 488 -23.17 9.83 -8.17
CA GLN A 488 -21.77 9.44 -8.04
C GLN A 488 -21.13 10.04 -6.78
N LEU A 489 -21.41 11.30 -6.47
CA LEU A 489 -20.90 11.96 -5.28
C LEU A 489 -21.52 11.41 -3.99
N VAL A 490 -22.84 11.22 -3.96
CA VAL A 490 -23.54 10.61 -2.81
C VAL A 490 -22.99 9.22 -2.53
N LYS A 491 -22.82 8.40 -3.57
CA LYS A 491 -22.19 7.08 -3.46
C LYS A 491 -20.76 7.16 -2.94
N SER A 492 -19.97 8.13 -3.41
CA SER A 492 -18.59 8.29 -2.97
C SER A 492 -18.47 8.71 -1.50
N LEU A 493 -19.38 9.56 -1.01
CA LEU A 493 -19.40 10.09 0.36
C LEU A 493 -19.90 9.07 1.40
N SER A 494 -20.70 8.08 0.97
CA SER A 494 -21.28 7.07 1.86
C SER A 494 -20.21 6.35 2.70
N GLY A 495 -20.38 6.37 4.03
CA GLY A 495 -19.46 5.77 5.00
C GLY A 495 -18.14 6.52 5.22
N LYS A 496 -17.93 7.67 4.57
CA LYS A 496 -16.70 8.49 4.68
C LYS A 496 -16.91 9.84 5.35
N THR A 497 -18.16 10.25 5.53
CA THR A 497 -18.55 11.41 6.34
C THR A 497 -19.24 10.95 7.62
N SER A 498 -19.01 11.66 8.72
CA SER A 498 -19.67 11.43 10.00
C SER A 498 -21.13 11.87 9.96
N THR A 499 -21.42 12.94 9.21
CA THR A 499 -22.78 13.40 8.94
C THR A 499 -23.25 12.80 7.61
N PRO A 500 -24.44 12.18 7.53
CA PRO A 500 -24.95 11.62 6.28
C PRO A 500 -25.00 12.68 5.18
N ALA A 501 -24.43 12.38 4.01
CA ALA A 501 -24.55 13.26 2.85
C ALA A 501 -26.02 13.38 2.41
N PRO A 502 -26.43 14.53 1.82
CA PRO A 502 -27.76 14.68 1.24
C PRO A 502 -28.07 13.58 0.22
N SER A 503 -29.34 13.16 0.10
CA SER A 503 -29.76 12.14 -0.87
C SER A 503 -29.61 12.56 -2.33
N SER A 504 -29.56 13.87 -2.58
CA SER A 504 -29.20 14.46 -3.87
C SER A 504 -28.39 15.73 -3.63
N ILE A 505 -27.43 16.04 -4.50
CA ILE A 505 -26.52 17.18 -4.40
C ILE A 505 -26.75 18.08 -5.60
N TYR A 506 -27.30 19.27 -5.35
CA TYR A 506 -27.53 20.31 -6.37
C TYR A 506 -26.68 21.57 -6.13
N ASN A 507 -26.09 21.71 -4.94
CA ASN A 507 -25.07 22.70 -4.65
C ASN A 507 -23.93 22.05 -3.87
N MET A 508 -22.69 22.38 -4.23
CA MET A 508 -21.50 21.99 -3.48
C MET A 508 -20.50 23.14 -3.53
N GLU A 509 -20.03 23.57 -2.37
CA GLU A 509 -19.18 24.75 -2.24
C GLU A 509 -18.10 24.53 -1.19
N VAL A 510 -16.91 25.06 -1.46
CA VAL A 510 -15.84 25.17 -0.47
C VAL A 510 -16.14 26.37 0.41
N THR A 511 -16.34 26.15 1.71
CA THR A 511 -16.66 27.22 2.67
C THR A 511 -15.47 27.64 3.50
N GLN A 512 -14.46 26.79 3.65
CA GLN A 512 -13.22 27.12 4.35
C GLN A 512 -12.01 26.51 3.64
N ARG A 513 -10.92 27.27 3.67
CA ARG A 513 -9.59 26.88 3.22
C ARG A 513 -8.59 27.12 4.34
N GLY A 514 -7.55 26.31 4.40
CA GLY A 514 -6.46 26.53 5.34
C GLY A 514 -5.35 27.46 4.79
N PRO A 515 -4.22 27.56 5.50
CA PRO A 515 -3.12 28.46 5.16
C PRO A 515 -2.54 28.29 3.74
N SER A 516 -2.53 27.08 3.20
CA SER A 516 -2.03 26.80 1.84
C SER A 516 -3.09 26.95 0.75
N GLY A 517 -4.33 27.26 1.14
CA GLY A 517 -5.48 27.29 0.24
C GLY A 517 -6.14 25.92 0.03
N ARG A 518 -5.66 24.86 0.69
CA ARG A 518 -6.32 23.54 0.66
C ARG A 518 -7.70 23.60 1.28
N VAL A 519 -8.62 22.80 0.74
CA VAL A 519 -10.00 22.71 1.21
C VAL A 519 -10.03 22.06 2.60
N THR A 520 -10.59 22.77 3.58
CA THR A 520 -10.79 22.25 4.95
C THR A 520 -12.26 22.06 5.30
N GLN A 521 -13.18 22.68 4.56
CA GLN A 521 -14.61 22.50 4.73
C GLN A 521 -15.36 22.63 3.40
N ILE A 522 -16.32 21.71 3.19
CA ILE A 522 -17.25 21.72 2.08
C ILE A 522 -18.68 21.65 2.62
N LYS A 523 -19.57 22.42 2.00
CA LYS A 523 -21.02 22.25 2.17
C LYS A 523 -21.65 21.66 0.92
N ALA A 524 -22.56 20.71 1.11
CA ALA A 524 -23.48 20.21 0.09
C ALA A 524 -24.91 20.65 0.45
N ASN A 525 -25.57 21.38 -0.45
CA ASN A 525 -26.90 21.95 -0.21
C ASN A 525 -27.02 22.77 1.10
N GLY A 526 -25.93 23.43 1.52
CA GLY A 526 -25.86 24.18 2.77
C GLY A 526 -25.56 23.34 4.02
N GLN A 527 -25.51 22.01 3.91
CA GLN A 527 -25.12 21.10 5.00
C GLN A 527 -23.61 20.82 4.96
N ASN A 528 -22.94 20.83 6.10
CA ASN A 528 -21.53 20.45 6.20
C ASN A 528 -21.32 18.97 5.84
N LEU A 529 -20.24 18.70 5.08
CA LEU A 529 -19.72 17.36 4.86
C LEU A 529 -18.60 17.08 5.87
N ASP A 530 -18.96 16.56 7.03
CA ASP A 530 -18.00 16.36 8.13
C ASP A 530 -17.16 15.10 7.90
N VAL A 531 -15.87 15.27 7.61
CA VAL A 531 -14.88 14.19 7.49
C VAL A 531 -14.02 14.08 8.75
N LYS A 532 -13.37 12.93 8.96
CA LYS A 532 -12.57 12.67 10.18
C LYS A 532 -11.41 13.66 10.37
N TYR A 533 -10.78 14.07 9.28
CA TYR A 533 -9.73 15.09 9.21
C TYR A 533 -9.72 15.66 7.78
N PRO A 534 -9.22 16.89 7.54
CA PRO A 534 -9.44 17.57 6.26
C PRO A 534 -8.91 16.83 5.01
N ASP A 535 -7.73 16.19 5.07
CA ASP A 535 -7.18 15.42 3.93
C ASP A 535 -8.11 14.27 3.48
N ALA A 536 -9.00 13.78 4.35
CA ALA A 536 -9.94 12.72 4.02
C ALA A 536 -10.93 13.12 2.90
N PHE A 537 -11.08 14.41 2.57
CA PHE A 537 -11.85 14.84 1.40
C PHE A 537 -11.37 14.20 0.10
N ARG A 538 -10.07 13.88 -0.02
CA ARG A 538 -9.53 13.16 -1.19
C ARG A 538 -10.26 11.85 -1.41
N SER A 539 -10.30 11.01 -0.37
CA SER A 539 -10.97 9.71 -0.45
C SER A 539 -12.50 9.83 -0.46
N ALA A 540 -13.06 10.83 0.23
CA ALA A 540 -14.49 11.10 0.28
C ALA A 540 -15.09 11.48 -1.09
N LEU A 541 -14.31 12.15 -1.94
CA LEU A 541 -14.76 12.69 -3.23
C LEU A 541 -14.20 11.93 -4.44
N GLY A 542 -14.02 10.61 -4.31
CA GLY A 542 -13.66 9.74 -5.43
C GLY A 542 -12.14 9.61 -5.65
N SER A 543 -11.36 9.68 -4.57
CA SER A 543 -9.89 9.57 -4.59
C SER A 543 -9.21 10.68 -5.40
N LEU A 544 -9.57 11.93 -5.10
CA LEU A 544 -8.93 13.10 -5.72
C LEU A 544 -7.42 13.13 -5.39
N PRO A 545 -6.57 13.60 -6.31
CA PRO A 545 -5.12 13.59 -6.10
C PRO A 545 -4.64 14.42 -4.89
N SER A 546 -5.31 15.52 -4.57
CA SER A 546 -5.00 16.39 -3.42
C SER A 546 -6.28 17.09 -2.90
N THR A 547 -6.16 17.84 -1.79
CA THR A 547 -7.19 18.77 -1.30
C THR A 547 -7.01 20.21 -1.80
N LEU A 548 -6.02 20.47 -2.66
CA LEU A 548 -5.81 21.78 -3.27
C LEU A 548 -6.59 21.87 -4.59
N PHE A 549 -7.89 22.12 -4.48
CA PHE A 549 -8.79 22.21 -5.63
C PHE A 549 -9.91 23.25 -5.44
N ASP A 550 -10.54 23.56 -6.56
CA ASP A 550 -11.80 24.28 -6.68
C ASP A 550 -12.90 23.34 -7.20
N ILE A 551 -14.14 23.65 -6.84
CA ILE A 551 -15.35 22.94 -7.27
C ILE A 551 -16.07 23.82 -8.28
N LYS A 552 -16.27 23.31 -9.50
CA LYS A 552 -16.99 24.00 -10.57
C LYS A 552 -18.28 23.24 -10.88
N ALA A 553 -19.42 23.89 -10.60
CA ALA A 553 -20.73 23.38 -11.01
C ALA A 553 -20.97 23.67 -12.49
N THR A 554 -21.25 22.64 -13.29
CA THR A 554 -21.37 22.77 -14.75
C THR A 554 -22.66 23.46 -15.17
N GLY A 555 -23.78 23.16 -14.48
CA GLY A 555 -25.12 23.65 -14.84
C GLY A 555 -25.63 24.84 -14.03
N ARG A 556 -24.79 25.43 -13.16
CA ARG A 556 -25.15 26.56 -12.30
C ARG A 556 -24.17 27.72 -12.50
N TYR A 557 -24.66 28.96 -12.50
CA TYR A 557 -23.83 30.17 -12.51
C TYR A 557 -24.22 31.08 -11.34
N THR A 558 -23.32 31.99 -10.96
CA THR A 558 -23.55 33.00 -9.92
C THR A 558 -23.17 34.37 -10.46
N VAL A 559 -24.06 35.34 -10.28
CA VAL A 559 -23.87 36.75 -10.64
C VAL A 559 -23.64 37.55 -9.37
N LEU A 560 -22.56 38.33 -9.34
CA LEU A 560 -22.31 39.33 -8.30
C LEU A 560 -22.94 40.65 -8.73
N GLY A 561 -23.96 41.10 -8.01
CA GLY A 561 -24.60 42.39 -8.22
C GLY A 561 -23.75 43.55 -7.70
N ALA A 562 -24.03 44.77 -8.19
CA ALA A 562 -23.32 45.98 -7.79
C ALA A 562 -23.40 46.30 -6.28
N SER A 563 -24.40 45.76 -5.57
CA SER A 563 -24.54 45.85 -4.11
C SER A 563 -23.66 44.89 -3.32
N GLY A 564 -22.87 44.03 -4.00
CA GLY A 564 -22.15 42.92 -3.40
C GLY A 564 -23.01 41.68 -3.14
N ALA A 565 -24.32 41.74 -3.41
CA ALA A 565 -25.22 40.59 -3.28
C ALA A 565 -25.02 39.61 -4.45
N THR A 566 -24.99 38.32 -4.15
CA THR A 566 -24.88 37.26 -5.16
C THR A 566 -26.24 36.63 -5.46
N THR A 567 -26.53 36.39 -6.74
CA THR A 567 -27.70 35.60 -7.18
C THR A 567 -27.23 34.46 -8.07
N SER A 568 -27.75 33.25 -7.88
CA SER A 568 -27.41 32.11 -8.74
C SER A 568 -28.59 31.68 -9.61
N GLY A 569 -28.28 31.09 -10.77
CA GLY A 569 -29.27 30.49 -11.66
C GLY A 569 -28.73 29.23 -12.35
N THR A 570 -29.57 28.59 -13.14
CA THR A 570 -29.22 27.45 -14.01
C THR A 570 -29.63 27.75 -15.45
N ALA A 571 -29.13 26.96 -16.40
CA ALA A 571 -29.56 27.10 -17.80
C ALA A 571 -31.09 26.91 -17.98
N ALA A 572 -31.72 26.16 -17.07
CA ALA A 572 -33.15 25.84 -17.10
C ALA A 572 -34.04 26.85 -16.34
N SER A 573 -33.49 27.68 -15.44
CA SER A 573 -34.29 28.55 -14.56
C SER A 573 -34.80 29.83 -15.23
N GLY A 574 -34.41 30.10 -16.48
CA GLY A 574 -34.65 31.37 -17.16
C GLY A 574 -33.77 32.49 -16.59
N THR A 575 -32.94 33.10 -17.42
CA THR A 575 -31.96 34.10 -16.99
C THR A 575 -32.38 35.49 -17.47
N SER A 576 -32.57 36.43 -16.55
CA SER A 576 -32.75 37.84 -16.92
C SER A 576 -31.44 38.41 -17.46
N VAL A 577 -31.46 38.89 -18.70
CA VAL A 577 -30.33 39.50 -19.39
C VAL A 577 -30.71 40.94 -19.75
N LEU A 578 -29.87 41.90 -19.35
CA LEU A 578 -30.02 43.28 -19.80
C LEU A 578 -29.34 43.45 -21.15
N THR A 579 -30.10 43.82 -22.17
CA THR A 579 -29.59 44.10 -23.52
C THR A 579 -29.71 45.59 -23.83
N ALA A 580 -29.07 46.05 -24.90
CA ALA A 580 -29.29 47.41 -25.42
C ALA A 580 -30.77 47.70 -25.75
N SER A 581 -31.57 46.64 -26.00
CA SER A 581 -33.02 46.72 -26.25
C SER A 581 -33.89 46.58 -24.99
N GLY A 582 -33.30 46.62 -23.79
CA GLY A 582 -33.98 46.42 -22.51
C GLY A 582 -33.76 45.02 -21.92
N GLN A 583 -34.46 44.74 -20.82
CA GLN A 583 -34.40 43.46 -20.13
C GLN A 583 -35.15 42.37 -20.91
N LYS A 584 -34.49 41.23 -21.14
CA LYS A 584 -35.07 40.03 -21.73
C LYS A 584 -34.85 38.85 -20.82
N THR A 585 -35.77 37.89 -20.82
CA THR A 585 -35.53 36.59 -20.20
C THR A 585 -34.99 35.66 -21.28
N TRP A 586 -33.77 35.16 -21.08
CA TRP A 586 -33.22 34.10 -21.90
C TRP A 586 -33.70 32.75 -21.34
N SER A 587 -34.39 31.97 -22.16
CA SER A 587 -34.80 30.61 -21.84
C SER A 587 -34.66 29.74 -23.09
N GLY A 588 -33.66 28.86 -23.08
CA GLY A 588 -33.42 27.86 -24.14
C GLY A 588 -32.14 28.10 -24.95
N GLY A 589 -31.44 27.01 -25.28
CA GLY A 589 -30.17 27.00 -26.01
C GLY A 589 -28.95 26.74 -25.12
N ASN A 590 -27.75 26.92 -25.69
CA ASN A 590 -26.50 26.89 -24.92
C ASN A 590 -26.22 28.28 -24.36
N MET A 591 -26.12 28.38 -23.04
CA MET A 591 -25.72 29.63 -22.37
C MET A 591 -24.21 29.65 -22.21
N VAL A 592 -23.58 30.76 -22.60
CA VAL A 592 -22.18 31.05 -22.26
C VAL A 592 -22.18 32.15 -21.22
N VAL A 593 -21.53 31.92 -20.10
CA VAL A 593 -21.24 32.93 -19.09
C VAL A 593 -19.76 33.28 -19.15
N MET A 594 -19.45 34.55 -18.92
CA MET A 594 -18.09 35.08 -18.90
C MET A 594 -17.90 35.89 -17.63
N ASP A 595 -16.78 35.69 -16.95
CA ASP A 595 -16.43 36.47 -15.77
C ASP A 595 -15.71 37.79 -16.12
N GLY A 596 -15.32 38.55 -15.09
CA GLY A 596 -14.66 39.84 -15.26
C GLY A 596 -13.26 39.77 -15.87
N ASP A 597 -12.63 38.59 -15.85
CA ASP A 597 -11.30 38.35 -16.41
C ASP A 597 -11.37 37.87 -17.87
N GLY A 598 -12.58 37.73 -18.41
CA GLY A 598 -12.81 37.28 -19.78
C GLY A 598 -12.78 35.76 -19.95
N VAL A 599 -12.76 34.99 -18.85
CA VAL A 599 -12.86 33.53 -18.90
C VAL A 599 -14.32 33.15 -19.09
N ALA A 600 -14.60 32.41 -20.16
CA ALA A 600 -15.94 31.98 -20.52
C ALA A 600 -16.13 30.48 -20.34
N ARG A 601 -17.37 30.08 -20.11
CA ARG A 601 -17.78 28.67 -20.15
C ARG A 601 -19.24 28.51 -20.52
N VAL A 602 -19.58 27.33 -21.01
CA VAL A 602 -20.97 26.91 -21.18
C VAL A 602 -21.59 26.55 -19.83
N VAL A 603 -22.87 26.88 -19.65
CA VAL A 603 -23.71 26.40 -18.56
C VAL A 603 -24.52 25.22 -19.07
N ASP A 604 -24.24 24.03 -18.53
CA ASP A 604 -24.88 22.79 -18.95
C ASP A 604 -26.35 22.72 -18.52
N GLN A 605 -27.14 21.95 -19.26
CA GLN A 605 -28.55 21.71 -18.94
C GLN A 605 -28.73 20.84 -17.68
N SER A 606 -27.79 19.93 -17.43
CA SER A 606 -27.70 19.15 -16.19
C SER A 606 -26.63 19.74 -15.28
N ASN A 607 -26.91 19.73 -13.98
CA ASN A 607 -25.92 20.19 -13.01
C ASN A 607 -25.02 19.03 -12.57
N GLN A 608 -23.74 19.11 -12.91
CA GLN A 608 -22.70 18.18 -12.49
C GLN A 608 -21.54 18.97 -11.85
N PHE A 609 -20.57 18.25 -11.28
CA PHE A 609 -19.46 18.87 -10.53
C PHE A 609 -18.11 18.45 -11.09
N LEU A 610 -17.33 19.44 -11.51
CA LEU A 610 -15.92 19.31 -11.86
C LEU A 610 -15.05 19.71 -10.68
N PHE A 611 -14.01 18.93 -10.41
CA PHE A 611 -12.96 19.28 -9.47
C PHE A 611 -11.72 19.67 -10.26
N VAL A 612 -11.25 20.89 -10.08
CA VAL A 612 -10.05 21.41 -10.74
C VAL A 612 -9.00 21.66 -9.68
N GLY A 613 -7.91 20.91 -9.71
CA GLY A 613 -6.93 20.93 -8.63
C GLY A 613 -5.51 20.75 -9.10
N ARG A 614 -4.60 20.83 -8.13
CA ARG A 614 -3.15 20.75 -8.34
C ARG A 614 -2.47 20.03 -7.18
N GLY A 615 -1.27 19.53 -7.43
CA GLY A 615 -0.54 18.66 -6.51
C GLY A 615 -1.08 17.22 -6.49
N ASN A 616 -0.28 16.33 -5.93
CA ASN A 616 -0.60 14.92 -5.71
C ASN A 616 0.01 14.45 -4.38
N GLY A 617 -0.85 13.99 -3.47
CA GLY A 617 -0.50 13.65 -2.10
C GLY A 617 -1.11 14.63 -1.10
N HIS A 618 -0.76 14.43 0.18
CA HIS A 618 -1.20 15.32 1.26
C HIS A 618 -0.57 16.71 1.17
N GLY A 619 0.60 16.86 0.53
CA GLY A 619 1.31 18.14 0.41
C GLY A 619 2.08 18.57 1.67
N LEU A 620 1.90 17.87 2.79
CA LEU A 620 2.67 18.09 4.03
C LEU A 620 4.15 17.71 3.88
N GLY A 621 5.05 18.55 4.41
CA GLY A 621 6.49 18.31 4.43
C GLY A 621 7.15 18.48 3.05
N LEU A 622 8.14 17.64 2.74
CA LEU A 622 8.93 17.72 1.52
C LEU A 622 8.08 17.42 0.28
N SER A 623 8.06 18.34 -0.69
CA SER A 623 7.57 18.05 -2.04
C SER A 623 8.69 17.44 -2.88
N GLN A 624 8.51 16.22 -3.39
CA GLN A 624 9.53 15.53 -4.20
C GLN A 624 9.86 16.31 -5.48
N TRP A 625 8.84 16.72 -6.23
CA TRP A 625 9.03 17.55 -7.43
C TRP A 625 9.55 18.96 -7.11
N GLY A 626 9.16 19.51 -5.96
CA GLY A 626 9.68 20.79 -5.50
C GLY A 626 11.17 20.71 -5.14
N ALA A 627 11.60 19.65 -4.46
CA ALA A 627 13.01 19.35 -4.18
C ALA A 627 13.82 19.18 -5.47
N LYS A 628 13.28 18.48 -6.46
CA LYS A 628 13.87 18.36 -7.81
C LYS A 628 14.07 19.74 -8.44
N GLY A 629 13.02 20.55 -8.49
CA GLY A 629 13.09 21.87 -9.13
C GLY A 629 13.98 22.87 -8.37
N MET A 630 14.08 22.78 -7.04
CA MET A 630 15.07 23.52 -6.26
C MET A 630 16.50 23.04 -6.57
N ALA A 631 16.73 21.73 -6.67
CA ALA A 631 18.04 21.22 -7.04
C ALA A 631 18.45 21.66 -8.47
N ASP A 632 17.52 21.68 -9.43
CA ASP A 632 17.77 22.25 -10.76
C ASP A 632 18.15 23.75 -10.70
N ALA A 633 17.59 24.48 -9.74
CA ALA A 633 17.88 25.88 -9.49
C ALA A 633 19.18 26.11 -8.69
N GLY A 634 19.92 25.04 -8.36
CA GLY A 634 21.23 25.11 -7.71
C GLY A 634 21.21 25.12 -6.18
N TYR A 635 20.07 24.81 -5.55
CA TYR A 635 20.00 24.66 -4.10
C TYR A 635 20.56 23.30 -3.66
N ASP A 636 21.34 23.31 -2.58
CA ASP A 636 21.81 22.09 -1.92
C ASP A 636 20.71 21.40 -1.11
N TYR A 637 20.92 20.12 -0.78
CA TYR A 637 19.94 19.30 -0.06
C TYR A 637 19.59 19.84 1.34
N GLN A 638 20.52 20.51 2.03
CA GLN A 638 20.26 21.06 3.35
C GLN A 638 19.29 22.23 3.28
N LYS A 639 19.49 23.15 2.33
CA LYS A 639 18.55 24.25 2.07
C LYS A 639 17.19 23.74 1.62
N ILE A 640 17.15 22.72 0.77
CA ILE A 640 15.89 22.08 0.35
C ILE A 640 15.12 21.58 1.58
N LEU A 641 15.78 20.83 2.46
CA LEU A 641 15.15 20.27 3.65
C LEU A 641 14.73 21.33 4.66
N GLN A 642 15.57 22.32 4.94
CA GLN A 642 15.24 23.44 5.83
C GLN A 642 14.13 24.36 5.27
N HIS A 643 13.94 24.36 3.95
CA HIS A 643 12.83 25.05 3.31
C HIS A 643 11.49 24.34 3.60
N TYR A 644 11.44 23.01 3.48
CA TYR A 644 10.20 22.25 3.68
C TYR A 644 9.89 21.89 5.13
N TYR A 645 10.91 21.74 5.97
CA TYR A 645 10.76 21.42 7.39
C TYR A 645 11.21 22.62 8.23
N GLN A 646 10.26 23.27 8.89
CA GLN A 646 10.51 24.50 9.63
C GLN A 646 11.10 24.22 11.01
N ASN A 647 11.98 25.10 11.49
CA ASN A 647 12.59 24.98 12.83
C ASN A 647 13.32 23.64 13.05
N VAL A 648 14.04 23.19 12.02
CA VAL A 648 14.83 21.95 12.07
C VAL A 648 16.32 22.20 11.92
N THR A 649 17.10 21.25 12.39
CA THR A 649 18.52 21.10 12.08
C THR A 649 18.76 19.77 11.38
N ILE A 650 19.81 19.73 10.56
CA ILE A 650 20.31 18.48 9.97
C ILE A 650 21.58 18.12 10.70
N VAL A 651 21.58 16.94 11.29
CA VAL A 651 22.68 16.45 12.13
C VAL A 651 22.99 15.01 11.77
N LYS A 652 24.23 14.60 12.06
CA LYS A 652 24.68 13.22 11.87
C LYS A 652 24.51 12.45 13.18
N GLU A 653 23.87 11.28 13.10
CA GLU A 653 23.69 10.30 14.18
C GLU A 653 24.50 9.03 13.95
#